data_AF-A0A2E5EMU0-F1
#
_entry.id   AF-A0A2E5EMU0-F1
#
_cell.length_a   1.000
_cell.length_b   1.000
_cell.length_c   1.000
_cell.angle_alpha   90.00
_cell.angle_beta   90.00
_cell.angle_gamma   90.00
#
_symmetry.space_group_name_H-M   'P 1'
#
loop_
_entity.id
_entity.type
_entity.pdbx_description
1 polymer ?
#
loop_
_entity_poly.entity_id
_entity_poly.type
_entity_poly.pdbx_seq_one_letter_code
_entity_poly.pdbx_strand_id
1 'polypeptide(L)'
;MNAVYSRVPVIAQNKYFHWTHAVLIGVMVGALTLKAQVRSKNGLIALYDFSGKGNVIRDLAKGKRPLHLKISDMDAVRRNPGSMEVVRDVLIATERKALEISSPIKRSGSMTVEAWITPRDKTLRGPSRIVSISKNVLVRNFTLAQEGNRFDVRLMTSRTDRNGMPSLASAGGAIRAEMTHVVYTFGTDGFARIYLNGRENSKRKVGGRTSGWNEGFRLSLANENARDRAWRGTYHLVAIYNRALNGKEVTAHFRAGVRKPIGRRIQRASFFMPGESRGEPFESAVATANIALPVGGVLDSVDFERHVVPLFSRQGCNAGSCHGSFSGASDFQLSLFGHDPGLDYREIMDPDEGPRVEVDDVMQSFLIRKPSGLRRHRGGKRFETNSWQFEIIKAWVSSGANRKEASGKLDGVKISPDGHVFGATNELQQLRVTAFFKDGSTEDVTSFCKFDTQDDYVAEVSDLGEVRSVRPGDTAVIISYRDKTISTRVYVPTPVYDGFRFPEIKRENYVDSHILSKLRRLNTIPSFHSSDGEFLRRVYIDTIGRVPNVMEAERFFRDTHPEKRDRIIDTLLSHPDHAALWATKMSDITGNDTLRLYPPAEKRSQMWHDWLRVRFEQNMPYDQIVRGILVATSREGRSEKEWIKAAENNDTSNISSFKSNYSNRETLDLFWKRKNLKKEQVGERVAAAFLGIRLQCARCHKHPYDRWTQVDYRAFAGLFGQVKVHNGAQNKDLVEENRRRKRIKEKEKRLPQLREVVVDPKSPRLMPHPVTRKGVPPAPLGAETLDGKGDYRRKLWTWMRDPENPLFAHNMVNRIWKHYFGIGIVEPVDDLSDANPPSHPHLLDSLARDFSSSGFDIRHIERRILESRAYQFSSPPNRANSEDRKNFARSYPRNLMAEVAVDVIHSALGIKERWRADAPEGSRAIDVAPSIVRDGDLRHAFRVFGRPTRGPVCDCERTTDPALPQTLHLMADADVYNKIRNGRLRQYLSGSALRRFQRGEMSDDEVTGIIRNLFLSTLTRYPDEREARVALDNVKQQGDGTGFTDIMWALVNTREFILNH
;
A
#
# COMPACT_ATOMS: atom_id res chain seq x y z
N MET A 1 -33.22 -1.44 56.44
CA MET A 1 -33.99 -0.50 57.28
C MET A 1 -34.45 0.68 56.42
N ASN A 2 -35.45 1.43 56.88
CA ASN A 2 -35.92 2.69 56.27
C ASN A 2 -34.88 3.82 56.60
N ALA A 3 -34.96 5.12 56.29
CA ALA A 3 -36.04 6.12 56.14
C ALA A 3 -35.41 7.47 55.60
N VAL A 4 -36.03 8.64 55.29
CA VAL A 4 -37.42 9.09 54.96
C VAL A 4 -37.40 10.57 54.44
N TYR A 5 -38.06 10.85 53.30
CA TYR A 5 -38.72 12.14 52.89
C TYR A 5 -37.95 13.45 52.54
N SER A 6 -38.75 14.51 52.26
CA SER A 6 -38.47 15.71 51.44
C SER A 6 -39.43 16.91 51.73
N ARG A 7 -39.12 18.13 51.21
CA ARG A 7 -39.98 19.36 51.00
C ARG A 7 -39.15 20.45 50.26
N VAL A 8 -39.61 21.47 49.49
CA VAL A 8 -40.92 22.10 49.13
C VAL A 8 -41.44 23.15 50.15
N PRO A 9 -41.40 24.49 49.85
CA PRO A 9 -42.48 25.19 49.08
C PRO A 9 -42.00 26.40 48.18
N VAL A 10 -42.82 27.35 47.69
CA VAL A 10 -43.96 27.39 46.70
C VAL A 10 -44.41 28.89 46.49
N ILE A 11 -45.45 29.18 45.66
CA ILE A 11 -46.25 30.45 45.45
C ILE A 11 -45.80 31.33 44.26
N ALA A 12 -46.63 31.91 43.36
CA ALA A 12 -48.02 31.72 42.81
C ALA A 12 -48.17 32.69 41.57
N GLN A 13 -49.27 33.13 40.91
CA GLN A 13 -50.75 32.97 40.78
C GLN A 13 -51.17 33.74 39.45
N ASN A 14 -52.38 33.95 38.88
CA ASN A 14 -53.82 33.56 39.02
C ASN A 14 -54.59 33.88 37.67
N LYS A 15 -55.94 33.76 37.64
CA LYS A 15 -56.97 34.10 36.59
C LYS A 15 -57.06 33.20 35.34
N TYR A 16 -58.07 32.34 35.05
CA TYR A 16 -59.49 32.09 35.43
C TYR A 16 -60.60 32.90 34.72
N PHE A 17 -61.87 32.44 34.51
CA PHE A 17 -62.52 31.11 34.24
C PHE A 17 -64.08 31.29 34.21
N HIS A 18 -64.89 30.36 33.66
CA HIS A 18 -66.25 29.93 34.15
C HIS A 18 -66.80 28.76 33.26
N TRP A 19 -67.10 27.55 33.80
CA TRP A 19 -68.38 27.02 34.36
C TRP A 19 -69.49 26.78 33.30
N THR A 20 -70.22 25.65 33.24
CA THR A 20 -70.59 24.57 34.20
C THR A 20 -70.38 23.13 33.56
N HIS A 21 -70.85 21.93 33.98
CA HIS A 21 -71.58 21.36 35.15
C HIS A 21 -71.46 19.79 35.23
N ALA A 22 -72.02 19.18 36.30
CA ALA A 22 -72.54 17.79 36.47
C ALA A 22 -71.60 16.53 36.41
N VAL A 23 -72.00 15.45 37.10
CA VAL A 23 -71.14 14.35 37.63
C VAL A 23 -71.79 12.95 37.47
N LEU A 24 -71.02 11.88 37.14
CA LEU A 24 -71.01 10.53 37.80
C LEU A 24 -70.25 9.39 37.01
N ILE A 25 -69.57 8.51 37.78
CA ILE A 25 -69.19 7.08 37.54
C ILE A 25 -68.32 6.66 36.31
N GLY A 26 -67.08 6.19 36.58
CA GLY A 26 -66.74 4.75 36.39
C GLY A 26 -65.96 4.21 35.17
N VAL A 27 -64.61 4.28 35.21
CA VAL A 27 -63.64 3.21 34.81
C VAL A 27 -63.57 2.67 33.36
N MET A 28 -62.39 2.84 32.71
CA MET A 28 -61.88 2.20 31.46
C MET A 28 -62.69 2.48 30.16
N VAL A 29 -62.09 2.75 28.99
CA VAL A 29 -60.94 2.10 28.33
C VAL A 29 -59.91 3.12 27.77
N GLY A 30 -58.66 2.69 27.56
CA GLY A 30 -57.52 3.58 27.27
C GLY A 30 -57.39 4.10 25.83
N ALA A 31 -56.76 5.28 25.70
CA ALA A 31 -56.47 5.94 24.44
C ALA A 31 -55.37 5.21 23.61
N LEU A 32 -55.74 4.73 22.42
CA LEU A 32 -54.83 3.99 21.53
C LEU A 32 -54.30 4.86 20.37
N THR A 33 -53.60 5.95 20.68
CA THR A 33 -52.84 6.69 19.66
C THR A 33 -51.72 5.82 19.10
N LEU A 34 -51.81 5.46 17.82
CA LEU A 34 -50.80 4.70 17.07
C LEU A 34 -49.50 5.49 16.92
N LYS A 35 -48.64 5.46 17.95
CA LYS A 35 -47.24 5.86 17.85
C LYS A 35 -46.56 5.01 16.78
N ALA A 36 -46.28 5.61 15.62
CA ALA A 36 -45.56 4.95 14.53
C ALA A 36 -44.24 4.36 15.05
N GLN A 37 -44.07 3.04 14.97
CA GLN A 37 -42.91 2.37 15.57
C GLN A 37 -41.63 2.82 14.85
N VAL A 38 -40.78 3.57 15.55
CA VAL A 38 -39.55 4.12 14.98
C VAL A 38 -38.49 3.01 14.96
N ARG A 39 -37.91 2.76 13.79
CA ARG A 39 -36.80 1.82 13.64
C ARG A 39 -35.62 2.20 14.54
N SER A 40 -35.04 1.22 15.22
CA SER A 40 -33.94 1.45 16.15
C SER A 40 -32.73 2.06 15.45
N LYS A 41 -32.19 3.15 16.00
CA LYS A 41 -30.95 3.79 15.55
C LYS A 41 -29.74 3.37 16.38
N ASN A 42 -29.96 2.68 17.51
CA ASN A 42 -28.89 2.23 18.38
C ASN A 42 -28.02 1.20 17.64
N GLY A 43 -26.72 1.47 17.53
CA GLY A 43 -25.76 0.63 16.82
C GLY A 43 -25.86 0.64 15.29
N LEU A 44 -26.65 1.52 14.67
CA LEU A 44 -26.76 1.64 13.21
C LEU A 44 -25.47 2.25 12.63
N ILE A 45 -24.80 1.54 11.72
CA ILE A 45 -23.50 1.95 11.13
C ILE A 45 -23.54 2.17 9.61
N ALA A 46 -24.55 1.66 8.90
CA ALA A 46 -24.82 2.00 7.50
C ALA A 46 -26.32 1.86 7.18
N LEU A 47 -26.88 2.74 6.35
CA LEU A 47 -28.29 2.73 5.96
C LEU A 47 -28.50 3.20 4.51
N TYR A 48 -29.10 2.36 3.68
CA TYR A 48 -29.43 2.66 2.28
C TYR A 48 -30.93 2.45 2.06
N ASP A 49 -31.66 3.52 1.72
CA ASP A 49 -33.13 3.51 1.47
C ASP A 49 -33.50 3.50 -0.02
N PHE A 50 -32.50 3.50 -0.90
CA PHE A 50 -32.62 3.51 -2.36
C PHE A 50 -33.47 4.67 -2.95
N SER A 51 -33.81 5.70 -2.16
CA SER A 51 -34.66 6.82 -2.60
C SER A 51 -33.96 7.83 -3.52
N GLY A 52 -32.63 7.89 -3.46
CA GLY A 52 -31.80 8.77 -4.30
C GLY A 52 -31.88 8.46 -5.80
N LYS A 53 -31.55 9.47 -6.62
CA LYS A 53 -31.47 9.38 -8.09
C LYS A 53 -29.99 9.45 -8.53
N GLY A 54 -29.62 8.69 -9.56
CA GLY A 54 -28.24 8.60 -10.08
C GLY A 54 -27.52 7.29 -9.69
N ASN A 55 -26.21 7.24 -9.97
CA ASN A 55 -25.34 6.07 -9.77
C ASN A 55 -24.76 5.92 -8.36
N VAL A 56 -25.00 6.88 -7.46
CA VAL A 56 -24.57 6.83 -6.06
C VAL A 56 -25.77 6.58 -5.15
N ILE A 57 -25.70 5.50 -4.37
CA ILE A 57 -26.66 5.20 -3.31
C ILE A 57 -26.04 5.74 -2.01
N ARG A 58 -26.60 6.85 -1.52
CA ARG A 58 -26.13 7.51 -0.31
C ARG A 58 -26.36 6.60 0.90
N ASP A 59 -25.37 6.61 1.78
CA ASP A 59 -25.47 6.12 3.15
C ASP A 59 -26.10 7.22 4.01
N LEU A 60 -27.11 6.85 4.79
CA LEU A 60 -27.94 7.72 5.62
C LEU A 60 -27.73 7.48 7.13
N ALA A 61 -26.76 6.64 7.51
CA ALA A 61 -26.34 6.53 8.91
C ALA A 61 -25.62 7.81 9.37
N LYS A 62 -25.84 8.22 10.63
CA LYS A 62 -25.13 9.37 11.23
C LYS A 62 -23.73 8.96 11.69
N GLY A 63 -22.76 8.96 10.78
CA GLY A 63 -21.34 8.68 11.06
C GLY A 63 -20.40 9.77 10.55
N LYS A 64 -19.17 9.83 11.10
CA LYS A 64 -18.16 10.86 10.74
C LYS A 64 -17.69 10.83 9.27
N ARG A 65 -17.76 9.67 8.61
CA ARG A 65 -17.48 9.49 7.17
C ARG A 65 -18.52 8.52 6.56
N PRO A 66 -19.57 9.01 5.87
CA PRO A 66 -20.55 8.15 5.22
C PRO A 66 -19.93 7.19 4.21
N LEU A 67 -20.51 6.00 4.05
CA LEU A 67 -19.97 4.93 3.22
C LEU A 67 -20.85 4.66 1.98
N HIS A 68 -20.85 5.59 1.04
CA HIS A 68 -21.72 5.52 -0.14
C HIS A 68 -21.39 4.33 -1.08
N LEU A 69 -22.43 3.73 -1.66
CA LEU A 69 -22.32 2.68 -2.69
C LEU A 69 -22.38 3.31 -4.09
N LYS A 70 -21.62 2.78 -5.03
CA LYS A 70 -21.65 3.16 -6.45
C LYS A 70 -22.10 2.00 -7.32
N ILE A 71 -23.04 2.27 -8.21
CA ILE A 71 -23.60 1.34 -9.18
C ILE A 71 -22.66 1.30 -10.40
N SER A 72 -22.11 0.13 -10.74
CA SER A 72 -21.11 0.02 -11.81
C SER A 72 -21.67 0.18 -13.23
N ASP A 73 -22.95 -0.12 -13.41
CA ASP A 73 -23.70 0.03 -14.67
C ASP A 73 -25.11 0.52 -14.32
N MET A 74 -25.46 1.71 -14.81
CA MET A 74 -26.79 2.29 -14.59
C MET A 74 -27.87 1.65 -15.45
N ASP A 75 -27.50 1.09 -16.59
CA ASP A 75 -28.41 0.50 -17.56
C ASP A 75 -28.75 -0.95 -17.17
N ALA A 76 -28.16 -1.45 -16.08
CA ALA A 76 -28.47 -2.70 -15.41
C ALA A 76 -29.42 -2.55 -14.20
N VAL A 77 -29.87 -1.32 -13.87
CA VAL A 77 -30.82 -1.04 -12.79
C VAL A 77 -31.99 -0.16 -13.24
N ARG A 78 -33.14 -0.25 -12.56
CA ARG A 78 -34.20 0.76 -12.63
C ARG A 78 -34.34 1.45 -11.26
N ARG A 79 -34.37 2.78 -11.24
CA ARG A 79 -34.44 3.60 -10.02
C ARG A 79 -35.86 4.13 -9.83
N ASN A 80 -36.58 3.54 -8.89
CA ASN A 80 -37.95 3.88 -8.55
C ASN A 80 -38.00 4.77 -7.28
N PRO A 81 -39.11 5.47 -6.98
CA PRO A 81 -39.24 6.24 -5.74
C PRO A 81 -39.18 5.34 -4.50
N GLY A 82 -38.02 5.30 -3.83
CA GLY A 82 -37.79 4.49 -2.63
C GLY A 82 -37.41 3.02 -2.89
N SER A 83 -37.03 2.66 -4.12
CA SER A 83 -36.50 1.33 -4.43
C SER A 83 -35.64 1.27 -5.71
N MET A 84 -34.87 0.21 -5.86
CA MET A 84 -34.00 -0.04 -7.01
C MET A 84 -34.15 -1.49 -7.48
N GLU A 85 -34.70 -1.69 -8.67
CA GLU A 85 -34.71 -2.99 -9.35
C GLU A 85 -33.34 -3.25 -10.00
N VAL A 86 -32.77 -4.43 -9.77
CA VAL A 86 -31.61 -4.94 -10.53
C VAL A 86 -32.14 -5.79 -11.69
N VAL A 87 -32.02 -5.26 -12.92
CA VAL A 87 -32.58 -5.88 -14.13
C VAL A 87 -31.57 -6.71 -14.93
N ARG A 88 -30.27 -6.38 -14.82
CA ARG A 88 -29.12 -7.11 -15.40
C ARG A 88 -28.00 -7.21 -14.37
N ASP A 89 -26.93 -7.95 -14.70
CA ASP A 89 -25.86 -8.26 -13.74
C ASP A 89 -24.95 -7.04 -13.52
N VAL A 90 -24.86 -6.57 -12.26
CA VAL A 90 -24.21 -5.31 -11.88
C VAL A 90 -23.47 -5.45 -10.55
N LEU A 91 -22.35 -4.76 -10.39
CA LEU A 91 -21.68 -4.62 -9.10
C LEU A 91 -22.05 -3.28 -8.47
N ILE A 92 -22.65 -3.30 -7.28
CA ILE A 92 -23.05 -2.10 -6.55
C ILE A 92 -22.22 -2.05 -5.27
N ALA A 93 -21.11 -1.31 -5.26
CA ALA A 93 -20.09 -1.44 -4.22
C ALA A 93 -19.58 -0.10 -3.70
N THR A 94 -19.10 -0.09 -2.45
CA THR A 94 -18.45 1.09 -1.84
C THR A 94 -17.17 1.40 -2.60
N GLU A 95 -16.88 2.65 -2.97
CA GLU A 95 -15.66 2.95 -3.74
C GLU A 95 -14.38 2.66 -2.94
N ARG A 96 -14.46 2.90 -1.62
CA ARG A 96 -13.40 2.66 -0.63
C ARG A 96 -13.65 1.41 0.23
N LYS A 97 -12.61 1.00 0.98
CA LYS A 97 -12.65 -0.08 1.98
C LYS A 97 -13.75 0.19 3.03
N ALA A 98 -14.47 -0.84 3.46
CA ALA A 98 -15.61 -0.74 4.38
C ALA A 98 -15.17 -0.75 5.87
N LEU A 99 -14.27 0.16 6.23
CA LEU A 99 -13.71 0.30 7.58
C LEU A 99 -14.80 0.63 8.61
N GLU A 100 -15.70 1.55 8.25
CA GLU A 100 -16.83 1.98 9.09
C GLU A 100 -17.86 0.88 9.37
N ILE A 101 -17.81 -0.25 8.65
CA ILE A 101 -18.61 -1.44 8.95
C ILE A 101 -17.77 -2.48 9.71
N SER A 102 -16.56 -2.77 9.22
CA SER A 102 -15.73 -3.85 9.75
C SER A 102 -15.14 -3.53 11.13
N SER A 103 -14.59 -2.32 11.35
CA SER A 103 -13.99 -1.98 12.65
C SER A 103 -15.00 -1.95 13.81
N PRO A 104 -16.24 -1.41 13.67
CA PRO A 104 -17.24 -1.51 14.73
C PRO A 104 -17.68 -2.95 15.03
N ILE A 105 -17.83 -3.82 14.02
CA ILE A 105 -18.22 -5.22 14.19
C ILE A 105 -17.09 -6.06 14.82
N LYS A 106 -15.82 -5.73 14.55
CA LYS A 106 -14.66 -6.30 15.24
C LYS A 106 -14.64 -5.95 16.73
N ARG A 107 -14.98 -4.71 17.08
CA ARG A 107 -15.01 -4.23 18.49
C ARG A 107 -16.18 -4.77 19.29
N SER A 108 -17.37 -4.88 18.70
CA SER A 108 -18.58 -5.35 19.42
C SER A 108 -18.75 -6.86 19.46
N GLY A 109 -18.01 -7.61 18.63
CA GLY A 109 -18.19 -9.06 18.47
C GLY A 109 -19.53 -9.46 17.85
N SER A 110 -20.36 -8.51 17.43
CA SER A 110 -21.79 -8.70 17.12
C SER A 110 -22.21 -7.88 15.90
N MET A 111 -23.22 -8.35 15.18
CA MET A 111 -23.75 -7.64 14.00
C MET A 111 -25.20 -7.97 13.70
N THR A 112 -25.83 -7.07 12.94
CA THR A 112 -27.09 -7.34 12.22
C THR A 112 -26.98 -6.80 10.80
N VAL A 113 -27.50 -7.56 9.83
CA VAL A 113 -27.78 -7.09 8.47
C VAL A 113 -29.27 -7.26 8.21
N GLU A 114 -29.94 -6.15 7.96
CA GLU A 114 -31.36 -6.05 7.64
C GLU A 114 -31.50 -5.66 6.16
N ALA A 115 -32.29 -6.42 5.41
CA ALA A 115 -32.58 -6.16 4.00
C ALA A 115 -34.08 -6.27 3.73
N TRP A 116 -34.66 -5.29 3.05
CA TRP A 116 -35.99 -5.35 2.45
C TRP A 116 -35.83 -5.50 0.95
N ILE A 117 -36.21 -6.66 0.42
CA ILE A 117 -35.94 -7.05 -0.96
C ILE A 117 -37.14 -7.74 -1.61
N THR A 118 -37.23 -7.68 -2.93
CA THR A 118 -38.11 -8.53 -3.74
C THR A 118 -37.24 -9.33 -4.71
N PRO A 119 -36.94 -10.61 -4.43
CA PRO A 119 -36.26 -11.50 -5.37
C PRO A 119 -37.01 -11.57 -6.70
N ARG A 120 -36.29 -11.44 -7.83
CA ARG A 120 -36.88 -11.61 -9.17
C ARG A 120 -36.94 -13.08 -9.56
N ASP A 121 -35.81 -13.78 -9.39
CA ASP A 121 -35.65 -15.16 -9.81
C ASP A 121 -35.97 -16.11 -8.65
N LYS A 122 -36.98 -16.97 -8.82
CA LYS A 122 -37.47 -17.89 -7.75
C LYS A 122 -36.49 -19.02 -7.43
N THR A 123 -35.63 -19.38 -8.39
CA THR A 123 -34.59 -20.42 -8.28
C THR A 123 -33.34 -19.97 -9.02
N LEU A 124 -32.15 -20.20 -8.44
CA LEU A 124 -30.86 -19.83 -9.02
C LEU A 124 -29.83 -20.96 -8.87
N ARG A 125 -28.99 -21.18 -9.90
CA ARG A 125 -27.87 -22.14 -9.84
C ARG A 125 -26.70 -21.56 -9.05
N GLY A 126 -26.62 -21.92 -7.77
CA GLY A 126 -25.55 -21.51 -6.85
C GLY A 126 -25.83 -20.21 -6.09
N PRO A 127 -24.97 -19.85 -5.11
CA PRO A 127 -25.24 -18.76 -4.17
C PRO A 127 -24.94 -17.38 -4.78
N SER A 128 -26.00 -16.63 -5.08
CA SER A 128 -26.01 -15.28 -5.66
C SER A 128 -26.01 -14.20 -4.58
N ARG A 129 -25.24 -13.11 -4.74
CA ARG A 129 -24.94 -12.17 -3.65
C ARG A 129 -25.96 -11.04 -3.52
N ILE A 130 -26.60 -10.97 -2.36
CA ILE A 130 -27.52 -9.89 -1.98
C ILE A 130 -26.73 -8.79 -1.24
N VAL A 131 -25.98 -9.18 -0.21
CA VAL A 131 -25.07 -8.28 0.55
C VAL A 131 -23.78 -9.04 0.82
N SER A 132 -22.62 -8.49 0.46
CA SER A 132 -21.32 -9.13 0.66
C SER A 132 -20.25 -8.17 1.17
N ILE A 133 -19.38 -8.64 2.05
CA ILE A 133 -18.18 -7.94 2.51
C ILE A 133 -17.03 -8.94 2.34
N SER A 134 -16.40 -8.91 1.17
CA SER A 134 -15.51 -9.99 0.70
C SER A 134 -14.33 -9.50 -0.14
N LYS A 135 -13.34 -10.37 -0.34
CA LYS A 135 -12.37 -10.24 -1.44
C LYS A 135 -12.91 -10.89 -2.71
N ASN A 136 -13.43 -12.12 -2.58
CA ASN A 136 -13.94 -12.96 -3.67
C ASN A 136 -14.75 -14.14 -3.09
N VAL A 137 -15.10 -15.12 -3.93
CA VAL A 137 -15.88 -16.31 -3.54
C VAL A 137 -15.20 -17.29 -2.57
N LEU A 138 -13.91 -17.09 -2.22
CA LEU A 138 -13.15 -17.93 -1.31
C LEU A 138 -12.83 -17.26 0.04
N VAL A 139 -12.82 -15.93 0.10
CA VAL A 139 -12.42 -15.18 1.30
C VAL A 139 -13.37 -14.02 1.57
N ARG A 140 -14.04 -14.05 2.75
CA ARG A 140 -15.04 -13.06 3.15
C ARG A 140 -15.03 -12.76 4.65
N ASN A 141 -15.61 -11.62 5.01
CA ASN A 141 -16.05 -11.31 6.36
C ASN A 141 -17.51 -11.74 6.55
N PHE A 142 -18.37 -11.39 5.60
CA PHE A 142 -19.80 -11.66 5.63
C PHE A 142 -20.39 -11.78 4.22
N THR A 143 -21.42 -12.62 4.06
CA THR A 143 -22.30 -12.66 2.89
C THR A 143 -23.71 -13.09 3.28
N LEU A 144 -24.72 -12.32 2.86
CA LEU A 144 -26.10 -12.76 2.66
C LEU A 144 -26.30 -13.05 1.16
N ALA A 145 -26.76 -14.25 0.84
CA ALA A 145 -26.97 -14.76 -0.50
C ALA A 145 -28.34 -15.42 -0.67
N GLN A 146 -28.75 -15.60 -1.91
CA GLN A 146 -29.80 -16.53 -2.32
C GLN A 146 -29.13 -17.76 -2.95
N GLU A 147 -29.46 -18.96 -2.50
CA GLU A 147 -28.95 -20.22 -3.05
C GLU A 147 -30.15 -21.13 -3.35
N GLY A 148 -30.43 -21.41 -4.62
CA GLY A 148 -31.67 -22.10 -5.01
C GLY A 148 -32.91 -21.30 -4.61
N ASN A 149 -33.76 -21.88 -3.75
CA ASN A 149 -35.01 -21.31 -3.24
C ASN A 149 -34.95 -20.91 -1.74
N ARG A 150 -33.74 -20.75 -1.18
CA ARG A 150 -33.49 -20.35 0.22
C ARG A 150 -32.48 -19.20 0.30
N PHE A 151 -32.47 -18.50 1.43
CA PHE A 151 -31.38 -17.59 1.78
C PHE A 151 -30.23 -18.38 2.42
N ASP A 152 -28.99 -18.05 2.07
CA ASP A 152 -27.77 -18.62 2.66
C ASP A 152 -26.91 -17.49 3.23
N VAL A 153 -26.45 -17.63 4.48
CA VAL A 153 -25.61 -16.64 5.16
C VAL A 153 -24.30 -17.26 5.64
N ARG A 154 -23.20 -16.67 5.18
CA ARG A 154 -21.83 -17.03 5.55
C ARG A 154 -21.22 -15.89 6.36
N LEU A 155 -20.88 -16.18 7.60
CA LEU A 155 -20.22 -15.26 8.52
C LEU A 155 -18.86 -15.83 8.85
N MET A 156 -17.79 -15.05 8.68
CA MET A 156 -16.47 -15.46 9.14
C MET A 156 -16.28 -15.08 10.62
N THR A 157 -15.99 -16.08 11.44
CA THR A 157 -15.59 -15.95 12.85
C THR A 157 -14.37 -16.84 13.11
N SER A 158 -13.75 -16.73 14.29
CA SER A 158 -12.69 -17.63 14.74
C SER A 158 -13.12 -19.11 14.98
N ARG A 159 -14.30 -19.53 14.49
CA ARG A 159 -14.80 -20.92 14.49
C ARG A 159 -15.31 -21.39 13.12
N THR A 160 -15.22 -20.55 12.09
CA THR A 160 -15.53 -20.90 10.69
C THR A 160 -14.26 -20.90 9.85
N ASP A 161 -14.33 -21.40 8.62
CA ASP A 161 -13.26 -21.18 7.64
C ASP A 161 -13.19 -19.70 7.17
N ARG A 162 -12.19 -19.40 6.33
CA ARG A 162 -12.00 -18.06 5.71
C ARG A 162 -13.14 -17.67 4.74
N ASN A 163 -14.01 -18.61 4.39
CA ASN A 163 -15.14 -18.46 3.50
C ASN A 163 -16.48 -18.29 4.26
N GLY A 164 -16.45 -18.30 5.60
CA GLY A 164 -17.62 -18.21 6.47
C GLY A 164 -18.46 -19.49 6.52
N MET A 165 -17.84 -20.65 6.30
CA MET A 165 -18.45 -21.98 6.40
C MET A 165 -18.18 -22.61 7.78
N PRO A 166 -19.12 -23.40 8.34
CA PRO A 166 -20.40 -23.77 7.76
C PRO A 166 -21.47 -22.66 7.87
N SER A 167 -22.28 -22.49 6.82
CA SER A 167 -23.27 -21.43 6.74
C SER A 167 -24.49 -21.64 7.65
N LEU A 168 -25.31 -20.59 7.76
CA LEU A 168 -26.70 -20.68 8.21
C LEU A 168 -27.60 -20.38 7.00
N ALA A 169 -28.43 -21.33 6.62
CA ALA A 169 -29.43 -21.15 5.58
C ALA A 169 -30.85 -21.07 6.18
N SER A 170 -31.77 -20.45 5.46
CA SER A 170 -33.21 -20.47 5.78
C SER A 170 -33.83 -21.83 5.44
N ALA A 171 -35.09 -22.03 5.88
CA ALA A 171 -35.94 -23.09 5.35
C ALA A 171 -36.05 -23.01 3.80
N GLY A 172 -36.29 -24.15 3.16
CA GLY A 172 -36.55 -24.23 1.72
C GLY A 172 -37.86 -23.55 1.34
N GLY A 173 -37.92 -22.95 0.15
CA GLY A 173 -39.09 -22.19 -0.32
C GLY A 173 -39.25 -20.81 0.34
N ALA A 174 -38.23 -20.32 1.05
CA ALA A 174 -38.20 -18.97 1.61
C ALA A 174 -38.07 -17.86 0.55
N ILE A 175 -37.56 -18.18 -0.65
CA ILE A 175 -37.53 -17.25 -1.78
C ILE A 175 -38.91 -17.18 -2.43
N ARG A 176 -39.44 -15.94 -2.51
CA ARG A 176 -40.73 -15.62 -3.10
C ARG A 176 -40.60 -14.33 -3.92
N ALA A 177 -41.45 -14.15 -4.92
CA ALA A 177 -41.50 -12.94 -5.75
C ALA A 177 -42.33 -11.82 -5.10
N GLU A 178 -42.21 -11.65 -3.77
CA GLU A 178 -42.91 -10.64 -2.96
C GLU A 178 -41.90 -9.83 -2.14
N MET A 179 -42.33 -8.75 -1.49
CA MET A 179 -41.45 -7.96 -0.62
C MET A 179 -41.17 -8.73 0.68
N THR A 180 -39.94 -9.17 0.86
CA THR A 180 -39.47 -9.93 2.01
C THR A 180 -38.53 -9.09 2.88
N HIS A 181 -38.80 -9.06 4.18
CA HIS A 181 -37.90 -8.54 5.21
C HIS A 181 -36.99 -9.67 5.69
N VAL A 182 -35.72 -9.63 5.30
CA VAL A 182 -34.70 -10.60 5.67
C VAL A 182 -33.76 -9.95 6.69
N VAL A 183 -33.63 -10.52 7.88
CA VAL A 183 -32.68 -10.02 8.88
C VAL A 183 -31.80 -11.16 9.38
N TYR A 184 -30.49 -10.99 9.23
CA TYR A 184 -29.49 -11.85 9.87
C TYR A 184 -28.94 -11.18 11.11
N THR A 185 -28.89 -11.89 12.24
CA THR A 185 -28.23 -11.42 13.46
C THR A 185 -27.17 -12.42 13.95
N PHE A 186 -26.09 -11.90 14.53
CA PHE A 186 -25.09 -12.68 15.27
C PHE A 186 -24.69 -11.88 16.52
N GLY A 187 -24.82 -12.50 17.69
CA GLY A 187 -24.56 -11.86 18.99
C GLY A 187 -23.37 -12.45 19.74
N THR A 188 -23.03 -11.83 20.87
CA THR A 188 -22.07 -12.34 21.86
C THR A 188 -22.49 -13.69 22.46
N ASP A 189 -23.75 -14.08 22.33
CA ASP A 189 -24.25 -15.44 22.64
C ASP A 189 -23.73 -16.52 21.67
N GLY A 190 -23.05 -16.12 20.59
CA GLY A 190 -22.51 -17.01 19.56
C GLY A 190 -23.56 -17.63 18.65
N PHE A 191 -24.83 -17.20 18.73
CA PHE A 191 -25.89 -17.70 17.87
C PHE A 191 -26.11 -16.80 16.66
N ALA A 192 -25.94 -17.38 15.47
CA ALA A 192 -26.43 -16.85 14.22
C ALA A 192 -27.94 -17.12 14.08
N ARG A 193 -28.70 -16.16 13.58
CA ARG A 193 -30.15 -16.26 13.36
C ARG A 193 -30.56 -15.60 12.05
N ILE A 194 -31.49 -16.21 11.32
CA ILE A 194 -32.20 -15.62 10.19
C ILE A 194 -33.66 -15.42 10.61
N TYR A 195 -34.14 -14.19 10.44
CA TYR A 195 -35.54 -13.81 10.55
C TYR A 195 -36.09 -13.49 9.15
N LEU A 196 -37.34 -13.90 8.90
CA LEU A 196 -38.11 -13.58 7.71
C LEU A 196 -39.44 -12.96 8.14
N ASN A 197 -39.77 -11.78 7.61
CA ASN A 197 -41.02 -11.06 7.87
C ASN A 197 -41.32 -10.95 9.39
N GLY A 198 -40.32 -10.49 10.15
CA GLY A 198 -40.36 -10.33 11.61
C GLY A 198 -40.22 -11.61 12.44
N ARG A 199 -40.37 -12.81 11.88
CA ARG A 199 -40.36 -14.10 12.61
C ARG A 199 -39.02 -14.82 12.48
N GLU A 200 -38.56 -15.49 13.54
CA GLU A 200 -37.34 -16.32 13.48
C GLU A 200 -37.60 -17.54 12.57
N ASN A 201 -36.74 -17.74 11.57
CA ASN A 201 -36.88 -18.83 10.59
C ASN A 201 -35.81 -19.91 10.74
N SER A 202 -34.59 -19.54 11.16
CA SER A 202 -33.50 -20.49 11.36
C SER A 202 -32.47 -19.94 12.35
N LYS A 203 -31.90 -20.81 13.19
CA LYS A 203 -30.96 -20.45 14.27
C LYS A 203 -29.87 -21.52 14.39
N ARG A 204 -28.62 -21.10 14.58
CA ARG A 204 -27.45 -22.00 14.73
C ARG A 204 -26.43 -21.40 15.69
N LYS A 205 -25.88 -22.21 16.59
CA LYS A 205 -24.68 -21.84 17.36
C LYS A 205 -23.47 -21.92 16.41
N VAL A 206 -22.87 -20.77 16.11
CA VAL A 206 -21.66 -20.65 15.26
C VAL A 206 -20.44 -20.36 16.15
N GLY A 207 -20.60 -19.48 17.14
CA GLY A 207 -19.54 -19.10 18.07
C GLY A 207 -18.35 -18.43 17.39
N GLY A 208 -17.25 -18.34 18.13
CA GLY A 208 -16.05 -17.61 17.71
C GLY A 208 -16.21 -16.08 17.78
N ARG A 209 -15.13 -15.37 17.47
CA ARG A 209 -15.06 -13.89 17.47
C ARG A 209 -14.95 -13.35 16.04
N THR A 210 -15.56 -12.20 15.77
CA THR A 210 -15.40 -11.44 14.51
C THR A 210 -14.09 -10.64 14.44
N SER A 211 -13.26 -10.66 15.49
CA SER A 211 -12.01 -9.88 15.57
C SER A 211 -11.01 -10.16 14.44
N GLY A 212 -11.09 -11.33 13.79
CA GLY A 212 -10.28 -11.68 12.61
C GLY A 212 -10.73 -11.03 11.29
N TRP A 213 -11.83 -10.26 11.27
CA TRP A 213 -12.34 -9.61 10.07
C TRP A 213 -11.29 -8.71 9.39
N ASN A 214 -11.22 -8.84 8.05
CA ASN A 214 -10.30 -8.07 7.23
C ASN A 214 -10.90 -6.71 6.89
N GLU A 215 -10.24 -5.65 7.34
CA GLU A 215 -10.65 -4.25 7.15
C GLU A 215 -10.39 -3.72 5.72
N GLY A 216 -9.70 -4.49 4.88
CA GLY A 216 -9.44 -4.16 3.48
C GLY A 216 -10.58 -4.50 2.50
N PHE A 217 -11.67 -5.14 2.94
CA PHE A 217 -12.75 -5.56 2.05
C PHE A 217 -13.75 -4.43 1.77
N ARG A 218 -14.38 -4.48 0.59
CA ARG A 218 -15.44 -3.54 0.16
C ARG A 218 -16.81 -4.17 0.42
N LEU A 219 -17.79 -3.36 0.80
CA LEU A 219 -19.19 -3.78 0.82
C LEU A 219 -19.71 -3.76 -0.63
N SER A 220 -20.34 -4.85 -1.06
CA SER A 220 -21.06 -4.96 -2.33
C SER A 220 -22.49 -5.46 -2.14
N LEU A 221 -23.38 -4.99 -3.00
CA LEU A 221 -24.73 -5.50 -3.23
C LEU A 221 -24.82 -6.06 -4.65
N ALA A 222 -25.81 -6.92 -4.87
CA ALA A 222 -26.17 -7.53 -6.16
C ALA A 222 -25.10 -8.39 -6.87
N ASN A 223 -23.84 -8.40 -6.41
CA ASN A 223 -22.78 -9.29 -6.91
C ASN A 223 -21.63 -9.42 -5.89
N GLU A 224 -20.76 -10.42 -6.06
CA GLU A 224 -19.47 -10.50 -5.36
C GLU A 224 -18.51 -9.44 -5.92
N ASN A 225 -17.52 -8.99 -5.14
CA ASN A 225 -16.49 -8.05 -5.63
C ASN A 225 -15.69 -8.60 -6.85
N ALA A 226 -15.70 -9.91 -7.09
CA ALA A 226 -15.13 -10.57 -8.27
C ALA A 226 -16.09 -10.65 -9.49
N ARG A 227 -17.32 -10.13 -9.36
CA ARG A 227 -18.39 -10.08 -10.38
C ARG A 227 -19.00 -11.41 -10.84
N ASP A 228 -18.66 -12.53 -10.22
CA ASP A 228 -19.02 -13.89 -10.65
C ASP A 228 -20.27 -14.50 -9.98
N ARG A 229 -21.03 -13.73 -9.17
CA ARG A 229 -22.17 -14.23 -8.38
C ARG A 229 -23.31 -13.20 -8.30
N ALA A 230 -23.78 -12.76 -9.47
CA ALA A 230 -24.85 -11.75 -9.59
C ALA A 230 -26.18 -12.21 -8.99
N TRP A 231 -26.97 -11.27 -8.46
CA TRP A 231 -28.33 -11.45 -7.94
C TRP A 231 -29.26 -10.39 -8.53
N ARG A 232 -30.49 -10.79 -8.89
CA ARG A 232 -31.49 -9.92 -9.54
C ARG A 232 -32.77 -9.84 -8.70
N GLY A 233 -33.33 -8.64 -8.65
CA GLY A 233 -34.44 -8.30 -7.75
C GLY A 233 -34.38 -6.85 -7.28
N THR A 234 -35.40 -6.44 -6.54
CA THR A 234 -35.55 -5.07 -6.08
C THR A 234 -35.04 -4.89 -4.66
N TYR A 235 -34.16 -3.92 -4.44
CA TYR A 235 -33.82 -3.43 -3.11
C TYR A 235 -34.74 -2.28 -2.73
N HIS A 236 -35.40 -2.41 -1.58
CA HIS A 236 -36.18 -1.32 -0.96
C HIS A 236 -35.43 -0.75 0.24
N LEU A 237 -34.62 -1.55 0.93
CA LEU A 237 -33.75 -1.08 2.01
C LEU A 237 -32.61 -2.06 2.34
N VAL A 238 -31.46 -1.53 2.76
CA VAL A 238 -30.39 -2.29 3.44
C VAL A 238 -29.90 -1.47 4.65
N ALA A 239 -29.80 -2.09 5.82
CA ALA A 239 -29.25 -1.50 7.04
C ALA A 239 -28.27 -2.47 7.71
N ILE A 240 -27.19 -1.93 8.28
CA ILE A 240 -26.16 -2.71 8.97
C ILE A 240 -25.96 -2.10 10.36
N TYR A 241 -25.87 -2.96 11.37
CA TYR A 241 -25.71 -2.58 12.77
C TYR A 241 -24.52 -3.32 13.39
N ASN A 242 -23.78 -2.67 14.30
CA ASN A 242 -22.68 -3.28 15.06
C ASN A 242 -23.15 -4.08 16.29
N ARG A 243 -24.39 -4.56 16.31
CA ARG A 243 -24.96 -5.37 17.38
C ARG A 243 -26.00 -6.35 16.84
N ALA A 244 -26.30 -7.40 17.59
CA ALA A 244 -27.50 -8.19 17.35
C ALA A 244 -28.75 -7.38 17.71
N LEU A 245 -29.74 -7.33 16.81
CA LEU A 245 -31.12 -6.99 17.17
C LEU A 245 -31.76 -8.23 17.83
N ASN A 246 -32.58 -8.03 18.85
CA ASN A 246 -33.39 -9.11 19.41
C ASN A 246 -34.72 -9.29 18.65
N GLY A 247 -35.40 -10.43 18.83
CA GLY A 247 -36.64 -10.75 18.10
C GLY A 247 -37.78 -9.73 18.25
N LYS A 248 -37.87 -9.02 19.39
CA LYS A 248 -38.86 -7.93 19.58
C LYS A 248 -38.49 -6.70 18.74
N GLU A 249 -37.20 -6.35 18.66
CA GLU A 249 -36.72 -5.29 17.76
C GLU A 249 -36.92 -5.65 16.30
N VAL A 250 -36.60 -6.88 15.88
CA VAL A 250 -36.81 -7.34 14.50
C VAL A 250 -38.30 -7.33 14.14
N THR A 251 -39.19 -7.73 15.05
CA THR A 251 -40.65 -7.61 14.88
C THR A 251 -41.10 -6.14 14.74
N ALA A 252 -40.53 -5.23 15.53
CA ALA A 252 -40.84 -3.80 15.43
C ALA A 252 -40.28 -3.18 14.13
N HIS A 253 -39.11 -3.61 13.66
CA HIS A 253 -38.55 -3.20 12.37
C HIS A 253 -39.41 -3.69 11.20
N PHE A 254 -39.96 -4.92 11.29
CA PHE A 254 -40.92 -5.43 10.32
C PHE A 254 -42.19 -4.57 10.27
N ARG A 255 -42.80 -4.30 11.44
CA ARG A 255 -44.00 -3.43 11.57
C ARG A 255 -43.77 -1.99 11.12
N ALA A 256 -42.55 -1.46 11.27
CA ALA A 256 -42.15 -0.14 10.79
C ALA A 256 -42.02 -0.06 9.25
N GLY A 257 -41.88 -1.20 8.56
CA GLY A 257 -41.81 -1.29 7.11
C GLY A 257 -40.63 -0.56 6.48
N VAL A 258 -40.77 -0.24 5.19
CA VAL A 258 -39.92 0.72 4.46
C VAL A 258 -40.59 2.10 4.43
N ARG A 259 -39.79 3.16 4.53
CA ARG A 259 -40.29 4.52 4.80
C ARG A 259 -40.88 5.14 3.53
N LYS A 260 -42.21 5.32 3.48
CA LYS A 260 -42.87 6.02 2.37
C LYS A 260 -42.33 7.46 2.20
N PRO A 261 -42.14 7.97 0.96
CA PRO A 261 -41.79 9.37 0.73
C PRO A 261 -42.88 10.32 1.25
N ILE A 262 -42.50 11.32 2.04
CA ILE A 262 -43.41 12.39 2.46
C ILE A 262 -43.38 13.47 1.38
N GLY A 263 -44.44 13.56 0.58
CA GLY A 263 -44.61 14.66 -0.38
C GLY A 263 -44.93 15.96 0.35
N ARG A 264 -43.96 16.88 0.45
CA ARG A 264 -44.23 18.26 0.89
C ARG A 264 -44.94 19.01 -0.25
N ARG A 265 -46.26 19.06 -0.17
CA ARG A 265 -47.08 20.03 -0.91
C ARG A 265 -46.77 21.41 -0.33
N ILE A 266 -46.10 22.28 -1.09
CA ILE A 266 -46.03 23.72 -0.81
C ILE A 266 -46.96 24.36 -1.82
N GLN A 267 -48.02 25.01 -1.34
CA GLN A 267 -48.87 25.84 -2.18
C GLN A 267 -48.06 27.06 -2.63
N ARG A 268 -47.96 27.27 -3.95
CA ARG A 268 -47.67 28.62 -4.45
C ARG A 268 -48.97 29.40 -4.37
N ALA A 269 -48.94 30.56 -3.73
CA ALA A 269 -49.96 31.58 -3.95
C ALA A 269 -49.77 32.14 -5.37
N SER A 270 -50.86 32.40 -6.07
CA SER A 270 -50.84 32.97 -7.42
C SER A 270 -50.69 34.48 -7.35
N PHE A 271 -49.75 35.03 -8.11
CA PHE A 271 -49.82 36.41 -8.59
C PHE A 271 -49.84 36.38 -10.11
N PHE A 272 -50.88 37.01 -10.69
CA PHE A 272 -50.97 37.30 -12.11
C PHE A 272 -50.32 38.66 -12.39
N MET A 273 -49.64 38.78 -13.52
CA MET A 273 -49.77 39.90 -14.47
C MET A 273 -49.30 39.41 -15.87
N PRO A 274 -49.80 39.96 -16.99
CA PRO A 274 -49.63 39.39 -18.33
C PRO A 274 -48.66 40.19 -19.22
N GLY A 275 -48.43 39.70 -20.45
CA GLY A 275 -47.93 40.51 -21.56
C GLY A 275 -46.84 39.83 -22.40
N GLU A 276 -47.02 39.83 -23.72
CA GLU A 276 -45.99 39.47 -24.69
C GLU A 276 -45.20 40.70 -25.15
N SER A 277 -43.95 40.52 -25.57
CA SER A 277 -43.32 41.31 -26.64
C SER A 277 -42.16 40.51 -27.26
N ARG A 278 -41.75 40.88 -28.48
CA ARG A 278 -40.68 40.21 -29.23
C ARG A 278 -39.53 41.18 -29.51
N GLY A 279 -38.31 40.66 -29.46
CA GLY A 279 -37.18 41.11 -30.28
C GLY A 279 -36.41 42.35 -29.78
N GLU A 280 -35.10 42.21 -29.69
CA GLU A 280 -34.03 43.02 -30.32
C GLU A 280 -32.68 42.38 -29.91
N PRO A 281 -31.61 42.44 -30.73
CA PRO A 281 -30.32 41.85 -30.40
C PRO A 281 -29.47 42.76 -29.50
N PHE A 282 -28.56 42.18 -28.71
CA PHE A 282 -27.62 42.93 -27.86
C PHE A 282 -26.21 42.94 -28.45
N GLU A 283 -25.59 44.12 -28.51
CA GLU A 283 -24.21 44.31 -28.98
C GLU A 283 -23.15 43.78 -28.00
N SER A 284 -21.95 43.51 -28.52
CA SER A 284 -20.86 42.84 -27.82
C SER A 284 -20.02 43.79 -26.95
N ALA A 285 -20.54 44.10 -25.75
CA ALA A 285 -19.70 44.67 -24.68
C ALA A 285 -18.73 43.59 -24.14
N VAL A 286 -17.42 43.80 -24.31
CA VAL A 286 -16.39 42.89 -23.76
C VAL A 286 -16.37 43.01 -22.23
N ALA A 287 -17.05 42.09 -21.56
CA ALA A 287 -17.15 42.06 -20.11
C ALA A 287 -15.79 41.71 -19.47
N THR A 288 -15.11 42.70 -18.90
CA THR A 288 -14.00 42.48 -17.97
C THR A 288 -14.51 41.67 -16.78
N ALA A 289 -13.92 40.51 -16.53
CA ALA A 289 -14.24 39.73 -15.35
C ALA A 289 -13.72 40.48 -14.12
N ASN A 290 -14.45 40.47 -13.01
CA ASN A 290 -13.96 40.98 -11.73
C ASN A 290 -14.10 39.87 -10.68
N ILE A 291 -13.41 38.75 -10.94
CA ILE A 291 -13.60 37.51 -10.16
C ILE A 291 -12.65 37.51 -8.97
N ALA A 292 -13.18 37.82 -7.78
CA ALA A 292 -12.46 37.68 -6.53
C ALA A 292 -12.14 36.20 -6.22
N LEU A 293 -10.88 35.91 -5.93
CA LEU A 293 -10.37 34.58 -5.60
C LEU A 293 -10.39 34.31 -4.08
N PRO A 294 -10.65 33.06 -3.66
CA PRO A 294 -10.87 32.71 -2.25
C PRO A 294 -9.66 32.88 -1.31
N VAL A 295 -8.45 33.07 -1.86
CA VAL A 295 -7.20 33.30 -1.11
C VAL A 295 -6.65 34.73 -1.31
N GLY A 296 -7.51 35.64 -1.78
CA GLY A 296 -7.14 36.99 -2.22
C GLY A 296 -6.75 37.04 -3.70
N GLY A 297 -6.73 38.26 -4.24
CA GLY A 297 -6.58 38.52 -5.68
C GLY A 297 -7.93 38.64 -6.40
N VAL A 298 -7.91 39.38 -7.51
CA VAL A 298 -9.02 39.50 -8.48
C VAL A 298 -8.45 39.10 -9.85
N LEU A 299 -9.23 38.39 -10.66
CA LEU A 299 -8.89 38.13 -12.06
C LEU A 299 -9.73 39.02 -12.97
N ASP A 300 -9.04 39.93 -13.67
CA ASP A 300 -9.58 40.89 -14.65
C ASP A 300 -10.02 40.22 -15.97
N SER A 301 -9.44 39.05 -16.26
CA SER A 301 -9.70 38.22 -17.43
C SER A 301 -9.41 36.74 -17.13
N VAL A 302 -9.94 35.82 -17.94
CA VAL A 302 -9.79 34.38 -17.74
C VAL A 302 -9.11 33.72 -18.94
N ASP A 303 -7.95 33.11 -18.71
CA ASP A 303 -7.19 32.37 -19.71
C ASP A 303 -7.43 30.85 -19.62
N PHE A 304 -7.60 30.21 -20.77
CA PHE A 304 -7.88 28.78 -20.87
C PHE A 304 -6.78 27.88 -20.29
N GLU A 305 -5.51 28.14 -20.63
CA GLU A 305 -4.39 27.31 -20.21
C GLU A 305 -3.96 27.57 -18.75
N ARG A 306 -4.18 28.78 -18.22
CA ARG A 306 -3.80 29.20 -16.86
C ARG A 306 -4.88 28.95 -15.80
N HIS A 307 -6.15 29.13 -16.15
CA HIS A 307 -7.25 29.09 -15.17
C HIS A 307 -8.17 27.90 -15.40
N VAL A 308 -8.66 27.73 -16.63
CA VAL A 308 -9.70 26.74 -16.95
C VAL A 308 -9.18 25.30 -16.89
N VAL A 309 -8.02 25.02 -17.51
CA VAL A 309 -7.41 23.67 -17.49
C VAL A 309 -6.99 23.24 -16.07
N PRO A 310 -6.28 24.07 -15.26
CA PRO A 310 -6.05 23.77 -13.84
C PRO A 310 -7.31 23.58 -13.02
N LEU A 311 -8.36 24.36 -13.28
CA LEU A 311 -9.64 24.19 -12.61
C LEU A 311 -10.27 22.82 -12.94
N PHE A 312 -10.15 22.30 -14.15
CA PHE A 312 -10.59 20.92 -14.47
C PHE A 312 -9.79 19.85 -13.72
N SER A 313 -8.48 20.05 -13.52
CA SER A 313 -7.64 19.16 -12.70
C SER A 313 -8.03 19.19 -11.24
N ARG A 314 -8.19 20.39 -10.68
CA ARG A 314 -8.64 20.64 -9.30
C ARG A 314 -10.03 20.08 -9.01
N GLN A 315 -10.97 20.23 -9.95
CA GLN A 315 -12.34 19.72 -9.83
C GLN A 315 -12.48 18.24 -10.25
N GLY A 316 -11.41 17.62 -10.74
CA GLY A 316 -11.37 16.21 -11.18
C GLY A 316 -12.21 15.90 -12.42
N CYS A 317 -12.42 16.88 -13.30
CA CYS A 317 -13.14 16.72 -14.58
C CYS A 317 -12.28 15.94 -15.59
N ASN A 318 -10.99 16.26 -15.65
CA ASN A 318 -9.97 15.58 -16.48
C ASN A 318 -9.19 14.50 -15.69
N ALA A 319 -9.75 13.99 -14.60
CA ALA A 319 -9.21 12.84 -13.87
C ALA A 319 -9.56 11.52 -14.59
N GLY A 320 -8.76 10.46 -14.40
CA GLY A 320 -8.96 9.15 -15.02
C GLY A 320 -10.26 8.41 -14.64
N SER A 321 -11.02 8.93 -13.66
CA SER A 321 -12.37 8.47 -13.29
C SER A 321 -13.50 9.24 -14.00
N CYS A 322 -13.15 10.19 -14.87
CA CYS A 322 -14.02 11.06 -15.64
C CYS A 322 -13.44 11.22 -17.07
N HIS A 323 -13.32 12.43 -17.63
CA HIS A 323 -12.90 12.62 -19.02
C HIS A 323 -11.40 12.38 -19.27
N GLY A 324 -10.56 12.35 -18.22
CA GLY A 324 -9.14 11.98 -18.30
C GLY A 324 -8.86 10.48 -18.46
N SER A 325 -9.89 9.67 -18.70
CA SER A 325 -9.74 8.25 -18.99
C SER A 325 -9.04 8.04 -20.35
N PHE A 326 -8.37 6.90 -20.54
CA PHE A 326 -7.69 6.57 -21.81
C PHE A 326 -8.66 6.50 -23.01
N SER A 327 -9.95 6.26 -22.77
CA SER A 327 -11.00 6.25 -23.80
C SER A 327 -12.01 7.39 -23.63
N GLY A 328 -11.58 8.52 -23.03
CA GLY A 328 -12.49 9.59 -22.62
C GLY A 328 -13.61 9.10 -21.70
N ALA A 329 -14.75 9.80 -21.72
CA ALA A 329 -15.99 9.31 -21.11
C ALA A 329 -17.23 9.86 -21.84
N SER A 330 -17.95 8.98 -22.56
CA SER A 330 -19.01 9.38 -23.51
C SER A 330 -18.48 10.39 -24.52
N ASP A 331 -17.50 9.91 -25.29
CA ASP A 331 -17.06 10.48 -26.57
C ASP A 331 -16.46 11.90 -26.50
N PHE A 332 -16.24 12.35 -25.27
CA PHE A 332 -15.46 13.52 -24.87
C PHE A 332 -14.26 13.09 -24.02
N GLN A 333 -13.05 13.36 -24.48
CA GLN A 333 -11.80 13.07 -23.81
C GLN A 333 -11.09 14.36 -23.38
N LEU A 334 -10.49 14.36 -22.19
CA LEU A 334 -9.59 15.41 -21.74
C LEU A 334 -8.21 14.82 -21.47
N SER A 335 -7.18 15.64 -21.60
CA SER A 335 -5.82 15.27 -21.24
C SER A 335 -5.77 15.01 -19.73
N LEU A 336 -5.27 13.83 -19.32
CA LEU A 336 -5.22 13.46 -17.91
C LEU A 336 -4.47 14.52 -17.10
N PHE A 337 -5.16 15.15 -16.15
CA PHE A 337 -4.67 16.27 -15.32
C PHE A 337 -4.20 17.53 -16.08
N GLY A 338 -4.63 17.75 -17.33
CA GLY A 338 -4.38 19.00 -18.06
C GLY A 338 -2.97 19.12 -18.63
N HIS A 339 -2.36 17.98 -19.01
CA HIS A 339 -1.00 17.93 -19.56
C HIS A 339 -0.91 18.30 -21.05
N ASP A 340 -2.01 18.33 -21.78
CA ASP A 340 -2.10 18.77 -23.18
C ASP A 340 -3.32 19.69 -23.37
N PRO A 341 -3.17 21.00 -23.10
CA PRO A 341 -4.23 21.99 -23.33
C PRO A 341 -4.66 22.11 -24.81
N GLY A 342 -3.79 21.71 -25.76
CA GLY A 342 -4.12 21.72 -27.18
C GLY A 342 -5.05 20.58 -27.57
N LEU A 343 -4.96 19.43 -26.90
CA LEU A 343 -5.99 18.38 -26.93
C LEU A 343 -7.25 18.83 -26.18
N ASP A 344 -7.12 19.30 -24.93
CA ASP A 344 -8.27 19.73 -24.12
C ASP A 344 -9.13 20.77 -24.84
N TYR A 345 -8.51 21.75 -25.51
CA TYR A 345 -9.23 22.80 -26.23
C TYR A 345 -10.00 22.27 -27.44
N ARG A 346 -9.37 21.44 -28.27
CA ARG A 346 -10.02 20.87 -29.47
C ARG A 346 -11.19 19.98 -29.10
N GLU A 347 -11.04 19.15 -28.07
CA GLU A 347 -12.12 18.31 -27.53
C GLU A 347 -13.26 19.16 -26.93
N ILE A 348 -12.96 20.32 -26.32
CA ILE A 348 -14.00 21.21 -25.77
C ILE A 348 -14.74 21.99 -26.87
N MET A 349 -14.07 22.32 -27.98
CA MET A 349 -14.60 23.12 -29.09
C MET A 349 -15.05 22.27 -30.30
N ASP A 350 -15.15 20.95 -30.14
CA ASP A 350 -15.55 20.03 -31.21
C ASP A 350 -17.04 20.24 -31.61
N PRO A 351 -17.33 20.65 -32.87
CA PRO A 351 -18.68 20.99 -33.30
C PRO A 351 -19.57 19.76 -33.58
N ASP A 352 -18.99 18.62 -33.97
CA ASP A 352 -19.74 17.43 -34.39
C ASP A 352 -20.40 16.71 -33.18
N GLU A 353 -19.93 17.05 -31.98
CA GLU A 353 -20.31 16.46 -30.70
C GLU A 353 -21.30 17.31 -29.87
N GLY A 354 -21.88 18.35 -30.49
CA GLY A 354 -22.92 19.20 -29.92
C GLY A 354 -22.41 20.24 -28.90
N PRO A 355 -23.31 20.90 -28.14
CA PRO A 355 -23.03 22.17 -27.47
C PRO A 355 -22.20 22.03 -26.19
N ARG A 356 -20.94 21.63 -26.36
CA ARG A 356 -19.88 21.56 -25.34
C ARG A 356 -19.64 22.96 -24.78
N VAL A 357 -19.46 23.94 -25.67
CA VAL A 357 -19.45 25.38 -25.44
C VAL A 357 -20.51 26.04 -26.33
N GLU A 358 -21.15 27.07 -25.80
CA GLU A 358 -22.14 27.95 -26.46
C GLU A 358 -21.82 29.38 -26.04
N VAL A 359 -21.47 30.25 -26.97
CA VAL A 359 -21.08 31.64 -26.66
C VAL A 359 -22.28 32.59 -26.60
N ASP A 360 -23.27 32.38 -27.47
CA ASP A 360 -24.46 33.25 -27.59
C ASP A 360 -25.48 33.01 -26.45
N ASP A 361 -25.68 31.76 -26.04
CA ASP A 361 -26.28 31.42 -24.74
C ASP A 361 -25.29 30.62 -23.90
N VAL A 362 -24.40 31.37 -23.25
CA VAL A 362 -23.43 30.92 -22.23
C VAL A 362 -24.06 29.90 -21.28
N MET A 363 -25.31 30.10 -20.86
CA MET A 363 -25.98 29.24 -19.89
C MET A 363 -26.54 27.93 -20.47
N GLN A 364 -26.56 27.73 -21.81
CA GLN A 364 -26.76 26.41 -22.42
C GLN A 364 -25.49 25.54 -22.41
N SER A 365 -24.29 26.14 -22.39
CA SER A 365 -22.98 25.44 -22.43
C SER A 365 -22.94 24.21 -21.54
N PHE A 366 -22.68 23.04 -22.12
CA PHE A 366 -22.55 21.81 -21.35
C PHE A 366 -21.37 21.87 -20.37
N LEU A 367 -20.29 22.58 -20.70
CA LEU A 367 -19.14 22.80 -19.85
C LEU A 367 -19.48 23.54 -18.54
N ILE A 368 -20.55 24.35 -18.54
CA ILE A 368 -21.08 25.02 -17.33
C ILE A 368 -22.14 24.13 -16.67
N ARG A 369 -23.14 23.67 -17.42
CA ARG A 369 -24.32 22.98 -16.85
C ARG A 369 -24.03 21.60 -16.29
N LYS A 370 -23.15 20.82 -16.93
CA LYS A 370 -22.81 19.46 -16.50
C LYS A 370 -22.13 19.47 -15.11
N PRO A 371 -21.01 20.19 -14.89
CA PRO A 371 -20.34 20.21 -13.58
C PRO A 371 -21.05 21.04 -12.50
N SER A 372 -21.80 22.10 -12.85
CA SER A 372 -22.66 22.82 -11.88
C SER A 372 -23.87 22.00 -11.42
N GLY A 373 -24.20 20.91 -12.11
CA GLY A 373 -25.35 20.05 -11.83
C GLY A 373 -26.69 20.58 -12.35
N LEU A 374 -26.71 21.73 -13.04
CA LEU A 374 -27.89 22.25 -13.77
C LEU A 374 -28.37 21.25 -14.83
N ARG A 375 -27.44 20.52 -15.48
CA ARG A 375 -27.70 19.35 -16.31
C ARG A 375 -27.03 18.13 -15.70
N ARG A 376 -27.76 17.02 -15.56
CA ARG A 376 -27.18 15.77 -15.04
C ARG A 376 -26.22 15.15 -16.05
N HIS A 377 -25.07 14.68 -15.56
CA HIS A 377 -24.12 13.88 -16.32
C HIS A 377 -23.46 12.82 -15.42
N ARG A 378 -22.78 11.83 -16.01
CA ARG A 378 -22.21 10.67 -15.28
C ARG A 378 -21.13 11.06 -14.25
N GLY A 379 -20.43 12.18 -14.47
CA GLY A 379 -19.38 12.72 -13.59
C GLY A 379 -19.86 13.46 -12.34
N GLY A 380 -21.18 13.70 -12.19
CA GLY A 380 -21.76 14.34 -11.00
C GLY A 380 -21.47 15.83 -10.85
N LYS A 381 -22.10 16.48 -9.86
CA LYS A 381 -21.83 17.90 -9.54
C LYS A 381 -20.42 18.05 -8.98
N ARG A 382 -19.70 19.08 -9.44
CA ARG A 382 -18.33 19.42 -9.03
C ARG A 382 -18.27 20.73 -8.25
N PHE A 383 -18.97 21.76 -8.71
CA PHE A 383 -19.03 23.07 -8.05
C PHE A 383 -20.46 23.61 -7.95
N GLU A 384 -20.67 24.61 -7.10
CA GLU A 384 -21.95 25.30 -6.90
C GLU A 384 -22.16 26.42 -7.93
N THR A 385 -23.41 26.79 -8.23
CA THR A 385 -23.74 27.83 -9.22
C THR A 385 -23.46 29.26 -8.75
N ASN A 386 -23.11 29.45 -7.48
CA ASN A 386 -22.72 30.72 -6.86
C ASN A 386 -21.26 30.67 -6.37
N SER A 387 -20.40 29.91 -7.06
CA SER A 387 -19.00 29.71 -6.68
C SER A 387 -18.05 30.35 -7.69
N TRP A 388 -16.85 30.73 -7.25
CA TRP A 388 -15.85 31.34 -8.14
C TRP A 388 -15.47 30.39 -9.29
N GLN A 389 -15.49 29.07 -9.08
CA GLN A 389 -15.28 28.06 -10.13
C GLN A 389 -16.32 28.13 -11.25
N PHE A 390 -17.58 28.46 -10.92
CA PHE A 390 -18.65 28.65 -11.89
C PHE A 390 -18.43 29.93 -12.71
N GLU A 391 -18.11 31.03 -12.02
CA GLU A 391 -17.88 32.33 -12.65
C GLU A 391 -16.62 32.34 -13.54
N ILE A 392 -15.55 31.61 -13.20
CA ILE A 392 -14.36 31.43 -14.06
C ILE A 392 -14.74 30.82 -15.41
N ILE A 393 -15.45 29.69 -15.42
CA ILE A 393 -15.82 29.00 -16.67
C ILE A 393 -16.85 29.82 -17.45
N LYS A 394 -17.79 30.47 -16.75
CA LYS A 394 -18.77 31.40 -17.35
C LYS A 394 -18.10 32.58 -18.03
N ALA A 395 -17.20 33.30 -17.35
CA ALA A 395 -16.50 34.45 -17.91
C ALA A 395 -15.61 34.06 -19.11
N TRP A 396 -14.94 32.91 -19.06
CA TRP A 396 -14.19 32.40 -20.21
C TRP A 396 -15.09 32.16 -21.43
N VAL A 397 -16.24 31.52 -21.26
CA VAL A 397 -17.20 31.33 -22.36
C VAL A 397 -17.78 32.67 -22.84
N SER A 398 -18.14 33.58 -21.93
CA SER A 398 -18.58 34.94 -22.27
C SER A 398 -17.52 35.76 -23.03
N SER A 399 -16.22 35.46 -22.87
CA SER A 399 -15.12 36.04 -23.65
C SER A 399 -14.89 35.36 -25.02
N GLY A 400 -15.90 34.65 -25.53
CA GLY A 400 -15.83 33.90 -26.79
C GLY A 400 -15.08 32.58 -26.72
N ALA A 401 -14.84 32.03 -25.52
CA ALA A 401 -14.15 30.76 -25.29
C ALA A 401 -12.78 30.64 -25.98
N ASN A 402 -12.04 31.75 -26.04
CA ASN A 402 -10.77 31.83 -26.76
C ASN A 402 -9.61 31.09 -26.04
N ARG A 403 -8.65 30.56 -26.81
CA ARG A 403 -7.36 30.05 -26.32
C ARG A 403 -6.20 30.88 -26.89
N LYS A 404 -5.47 31.59 -26.02
CA LYS A 404 -4.13 32.10 -26.32
C LYS A 404 -3.16 30.92 -26.28
N GLU A 405 -2.68 30.46 -27.45
CA GLU A 405 -1.76 29.32 -27.49
C GLU A 405 -0.50 29.58 -26.66
N ALA A 406 -0.10 28.59 -25.86
CA ALA A 406 1.12 28.59 -25.07
C ALA A 406 1.17 29.62 -23.93
N SER A 407 0.08 30.35 -23.65
CA SER A 407 -0.02 31.28 -22.53
C SER A 407 0.27 30.63 -21.18
N GLY A 408 -0.06 29.34 -21.02
CA GLY A 408 0.18 28.60 -19.78
C GLY A 408 1.56 27.97 -19.68
N LYS A 409 2.47 28.15 -20.66
CA LYS A 409 3.83 27.58 -20.58
C LYS A 409 4.59 28.17 -19.38
N LEU A 410 4.93 27.31 -18.44
CA LEU A 410 5.64 27.67 -17.21
C LEU A 410 7.15 27.71 -17.42
N ASP A 411 7.77 28.74 -16.86
CA ASP A 411 9.20 28.81 -16.57
C ASP A 411 9.49 28.16 -15.21
N GLY A 412 8.70 28.53 -14.19
CA GLY A 412 8.82 27.99 -12.82
C GLY A 412 7.55 28.20 -11.99
N VAL A 413 7.56 27.64 -10.77
CA VAL A 413 6.53 27.84 -9.75
C VAL A 413 7.22 27.92 -8.39
N LYS A 414 6.84 28.88 -7.54
CA LYS A 414 7.41 29.12 -6.20
C LYS A 414 6.35 28.99 -5.11
N ILE A 415 6.73 28.46 -3.96
CA ILE A 415 5.89 28.35 -2.76
C ILE A 415 6.32 29.42 -1.74
N SER A 416 5.38 29.95 -0.96
CA SER A 416 5.67 30.81 0.18
C SER A 416 4.68 30.59 1.34
N PRO A 417 5.13 30.35 2.59
CA PRO A 417 6.49 30.04 2.97
C PRO A 417 6.95 28.67 2.42
N ASP A 418 8.23 28.58 2.08
CA ASP A 418 8.90 27.29 1.87
C ASP A 418 9.58 26.85 3.19
N GLY A 419 9.49 25.56 3.52
CA GLY A 419 10.13 25.02 4.73
C GLY A 419 9.54 25.49 6.07
N HIS A 420 8.23 25.69 6.20
CA HIS A 420 7.60 26.25 7.41
C HIS A 420 7.78 25.39 8.68
N VAL A 421 8.00 26.04 9.83
CA VAL A 421 8.05 25.42 11.16
C VAL A 421 6.96 26.04 12.03
N PHE A 422 6.07 25.19 12.54
CA PHE A 422 5.04 25.58 13.50
C PHE A 422 5.63 25.76 14.91
N GLY A 423 5.03 26.63 15.73
CA GLY A 423 5.34 26.73 17.16
C GLY A 423 4.68 25.63 18.00
N ALA A 424 3.45 25.24 17.62
CA ALA A 424 2.62 24.28 18.35
C ALA A 424 1.69 23.46 17.44
N THR A 425 0.87 22.59 18.03
CA THR A 425 -0.19 21.84 17.35
C THR A 425 -1.51 22.63 17.28
N ASN A 426 -2.27 22.43 16.20
CA ASN A 426 -3.49 23.16 15.82
C ASN A 426 -3.28 24.61 15.34
N GLU A 427 -2.03 24.99 15.04
CA GLU A 427 -1.72 26.24 14.33
C GLU A 427 -2.07 26.12 12.83
N LEU A 428 -2.29 27.27 12.18
CA LEU A 428 -2.66 27.37 10.76
C LEU A 428 -1.62 28.21 10.01
N GLN A 429 -1.20 27.73 8.83
CA GLN A 429 -0.34 28.45 7.90
C GLN A 429 -0.91 28.38 6.48
N GLN A 430 -1.32 29.52 5.93
CA GLN A 430 -1.68 29.63 4.52
C GLN A 430 -0.43 29.56 3.65
N LEU A 431 -0.41 28.67 2.65
CA LEU A 431 0.59 28.68 1.58
C LEU A 431 0.12 29.57 0.41
N ARG A 432 1.04 30.29 -0.22
CA ARG A 432 0.86 30.90 -1.54
C ARG A 432 1.72 30.20 -2.57
N VAL A 433 1.24 30.16 -3.81
CA VAL A 433 1.87 29.49 -4.95
C VAL A 433 1.90 30.47 -6.13
N THR A 434 3.09 30.94 -6.50
CA THR A 434 3.29 31.89 -7.59
C THR A 434 3.80 31.17 -8.83
N ALA A 435 3.08 31.28 -9.95
CA ALA A 435 3.52 30.82 -11.25
C ALA A 435 4.34 31.89 -11.97
N PHE A 436 5.36 31.46 -12.72
CA PHE A 436 6.19 32.26 -13.60
C PHE A 436 6.05 31.70 -15.01
N PHE A 437 5.58 32.52 -15.96
CA PHE A 437 5.27 32.08 -17.32
C PHE A 437 6.37 32.46 -18.32
N LYS A 438 6.47 31.71 -19.42
CA LYS A 438 7.46 31.91 -20.50
C LYS A 438 7.24 33.21 -21.30
N ASP A 439 6.14 33.93 -21.08
CA ASP A 439 5.92 35.30 -21.60
C ASP A 439 6.35 36.40 -20.62
N GLY A 440 7.04 36.03 -19.52
CA GLY A 440 7.55 36.96 -18.50
C GLY A 440 6.54 37.35 -17.43
N SER A 441 5.26 36.98 -17.57
CA SER A 441 4.23 37.30 -16.59
C SER A 441 4.26 36.37 -15.36
N THR A 442 3.74 36.85 -14.24
CA THR A 442 3.70 36.15 -12.94
C THR A 442 2.34 36.26 -12.27
N GLU A 443 1.88 35.21 -11.60
CA GLU A 443 0.49 35.15 -11.07
C GLU A 443 0.39 34.32 -9.78
N ASP A 444 -0.47 34.70 -8.83
CA ASP A 444 -0.82 33.87 -7.67
C ASP A 444 -1.85 32.81 -8.10
N VAL A 445 -1.38 31.58 -8.31
CA VAL A 445 -2.18 30.44 -8.78
C VAL A 445 -2.68 29.54 -7.66
N THR A 446 -2.57 29.98 -6.39
CA THR A 446 -2.94 29.20 -5.19
C THR A 446 -4.35 28.61 -5.28
N SER A 447 -5.32 29.41 -5.75
CA SER A 447 -6.72 28.97 -5.94
C SER A 447 -6.89 27.84 -6.96
N PHE A 448 -5.98 27.72 -7.93
CA PHE A 448 -6.02 26.76 -9.02
C PHE A 448 -5.21 25.48 -8.78
N CYS A 449 -4.32 25.50 -7.78
CA CYS A 449 -3.52 24.33 -7.39
C CYS A 449 -4.41 23.19 -6.85
N LYS A 450 -3.88 21.96 -6.88
CA LYS A 450 -4.32 20.89 -5.97
C LYS A 450 -3.27 20.74 -4.86
N PHE A 451 -3.74 20.65 -3.62
CA PHE A 451 -2.91 20.34 -2.45
C PHE A 451 -3.12 18.88 -2.02
N ASP A 452 -2.11 18.29 -1.38
CA ASP A 452 -2.16 16.99 -0.71
C ASP A 452 -1.10 16.95 0.41
N THR A 453 -1.17 15.98 1.33
CA THR A 453 -0.15 15.78 2.38
C THR A 453 0.40 14.36 2.34
N GLN A 454 1.73 14.23 2.45
CA GLN A 454 2.41 12.93 2.47
C GLN A 454 2.07 12.12 3.75
N ASP A 455 1.62 12.79 4.82
CA ASP A 455 1.36 12.20 6.14
C ASP A 455 0.36 13.06 6.94
N ASP A 456 -0.93 12.71 6.88
CA ASP A 456 -2.02 13.40 7.58
C ASP A 456 -1.99 13.21 9.11
N TYR A 457 -1.10 12.35 9.62
CA TYR A 457 -0.87 12.21 11.06
C TYR A 457 -0.19 13.44 11.67
N VAL A 458 0.68 14.10 10.90
CA VAL A 458 1.54 15.22 11.30
C VAL A 458 0.89 16.57 10.97
N ALA A 459 0.46 16.76 9.72
CA ALA A 459 -0.24 17.97 9.29
C ALA A 459 -1.26 17.69 8.17
N GLU A 460 -2.43 18.30 8.29
CA GLU A 460 -3.49 18.30 7.28
C GLU A 460 -3.39 19.55 6.40
N VAL A 461 -3.85 19.50 5.15
CA VAL A 461 -3.94 20.66 4.26
C VAL A 461 -5.34 20.78 3.68
N SER A 462 -5.86 22.01 3.60
CA SER A 462 -7.16 22.31 3.00
C SER A 462 -7.09 22.36 1.48
N ASP A 463 -8.25 22.28 0.81
CA ASP A 463 -8.33 22.49 -0.64
C ASP A 463 -7.78 23.87 -1.07
N LEU A 464 -7.61 24.84 -0.17
CA LEU A 464 -7.10 26.19 -0.47
C LEU A 464 -5.63 26.40 -0.05
N GLY A 465 -4.92 25.37 0.38
CA GLY A 465 -3.50 25.48 0.76
C GLY A 465 -3.27 26.00 2.17
N GLU A 466 -4.30 26.06 3.01
CA GLU A 466 -4.14 26.27 4.45
C GLU A 466 -3.70 24.97 5.11
N VAL A 467 -2.52 24.95 5.72
CA VAL A 467 -1.94 23.80 6.41
C VAL A 467 -2.19 23.92 7.91
N ARG A 468 -2.67 22.84 8.54
CA ARG A 468 -2.87 22.75 10.00
C ARG A 468 -1.88 21.76 10.61
N SER A 469 -1.16 22.18 11.65
CA SER A 469 -0.34 21.25 12.46
C SER A 469 -1.22 20.34 13.31
N VAL A 470 -0.91 19.04 13.38
CA VAL A 470 -1.72 18.03 14.07
C VAL A 470 -0.93 17.31 15.16
N ARG A 471 0.29 16.83 14.87
CA ARG A 471 1.20 16.17 15.84
C ARG A 471 2.67 16.40 15.52
N PRO A 472 3.57 16.23 16.50
CA PRO A 472 5.01 16.31 16.28
C PRO A 472 5.53 15.41 15.16
N GLY A 473 6.52 15.90 14.41
CA GLY A 473 7.11 15.25 13.25
C GLY A 473 7.22 16.20 12.05
N ASP A 474 7.42 15.64 10.86
CA ASP A 474 7.47 16.39 9.61
C ASP A 474 6.62 15.75 8.51
N THR A 475 6.17 16.54 7.54
CA THR A 475 5.51 16.04 6.34
C THR A 475 5.76 16.96 5.14
N ALA A 476 5.63 16.45 3.93
CA ALA A 476 5.61 17.26 2.73
C ALA A 476 4.17 17.57 2.32
N VAL A 477 3.90 18.85 2.04
CA VAL A 477 2.69 19.29 1.34
C VAL A 477 3.01 19.25 -0.14
N ILE A 478 2.27 18.42 -0.88
CA ILE A 478 2.42 18.23 -2.32
C ILE A 478 1.47 19.17 -3.04
N ILE A 479 1.98 19.91 -4.02
CA ILE A 479 1.25 20.95 -4.74
C ILE A 479 1.35 20.66 -6.24
N SER A 480 0.22 20.47 -6.91
CA SER A 480 0.16 20.28 -8.37
C SER A 480 -0.54 21.45 -9.05
N TYR A 481 0.10 22.01 -10.07
CA TYR A 481 -0.45 23.04 -10.95
C TYR A 481 -0.03 22.76 -12.40
N ARG A 482 -1.02 22.59 -13.29
CA ARG A 482 -0.82 22.13 -14.68
C ARG A 482 0.04 20.86 -14.72
N ASP A 483 1.11 20.87 -15.51
CA ASP A 483 2.08 19.79 -15.67
C ASP A 483 3.11 19.71 -14.52
N LYS A 484 3.16 20.68 -13.61
CA LYS A 484 4.13 20.72 -12.51
C LYS A 484 3.55 20.14 -11.23
N THR A 485 4.37 19.34 -10.56
CA THR A 485 4.21 19.02 -9.14
C THR A 485 5.46 19.50 -8.40
N ILE A 486 5.25 20.16 -7.28
CA ILE A 486 6.27 20.68 -6.37
C ILE A 486 5.87 20.33 -4.93
N SER A 487 6.76 20.55 -3.97
CA SER A 487 6.43 20.34 -2.56
C SER A 487 7.18 21.29 -1.63
N THR A 488 6.58 21.56 -0.46
CA THR A 488 7.21 22.25 0.68
C THR A 488 7.17 21.31 1.88
N ARG A 489 8.22 21.32 2.72
CA ARG A 489 8.26 20.49 3.94
C ARG A 489 7.84 21.31 5.14
N VAL A 490 6.83 20.84 5.86
CA VAL A 490 6.36 21.45 7.12
C VAL A 490 6.82 20.63 8.31
N TYR A 491 7.19 21.33 9.39
CA TYR A 491 7.75 20.76 10.61
C TYR A 491 6.87 21.14 11.81
N VAL A 492 6.46 20.15 12.60
CA VAL A 492 5.74 20.34 13.87
C VAL A 492 6.69 19.87 14.97
N PRO A 493 7.27 20.77 15.78
CA PRO A 493 8.17 20.37 16.86
C PRO A 493 7.44 19.60 17.96
N THR A 494 8.17 18.74 18.67
CA THR A 494 7.73 18.20 19.95
C THR A 494 7.61 19.34 20.98
N PRO A 495 6.52 19.43 21.76
CA PRO A 495 6.41 20.41 22.84
C PRO A 495 7.54 20.26 23.86
N VAL A 496 8.24 21.36 24.11
CA VAL A 496 9.24 21.44 25.19
C VAL A 496 8.55 21.33 26.55
N TYR A 497 9.32 20.92 27.56
CA TYR A 497 8.88 20.75 28.94
C TYR A 497 9.96 21.22 29.90
N ASP A 498 9.63 21.41 31.18
CA ASP A 498 10.58 21.92 32.17
C ASP A 498 11.82 21.03 32.27
N GLY A 499 13.01 21.63 32.15
CA GLY A 499 14.28 20.90 32.08
C GLY A 499 14.61 20.29 30.70
N PHE A 500 13.86 20.59 29.64
CA PHE A 500 14.23 20.21 28.27
C PHE A 500 15.56 20.85 27.87
N ARG A 501 16.59 20.02 27.64
CA ARG A 501 17.85 20.38 26.99
C ARG A 501 18.15 19.35 25.91
N PHE A 502 18.35 19.80 24.67
CA PHE A 502 18.84 18.90 23.62
C PHE A 502 20.30 18.50 23.95
N PRO A 503 20.63 17.20 24.00
CA PRO A 503 21.94 16.75 24.44
C PRO A 503 23.06 17.06 23.43
N GLU A 504 24.25 17.29 23.94
CA GLU A 504 25.47 17.38 23.13
C GLU A 504 25.97 15.96 22.81
N ILE A 505 25.72 15.54 21.58
CA ILE A 505 26.08 14.21 21.07
C ILE A 505 27.27 14.37 20.11
N LYS A 506 28.36 13.64 20.39
CA LYS A 506 29.50 13.51 19.46
C LYS A 506 29.00 12.92 18.14
N ARG A 507 29.31 13.62 17.05
CA ARG A 507 29.01 13.18 15.67
C ARG A 507 30.19 12.33 15.22
N GLU A 508 29.95 11.14 14.67
CA GLU A 508 31.03 10.33 14.12
C GLU A 508 31.29 10.68 12.64
N ASN A 509 30.23 11.00 11.88
CA ASN A 509 30.36 11.43 10.49
C ASN A 509 29.22 12.38 10.04
N TYR A 510 29.08 12.59 8.73
CA TYR A 510 28.09 13.51 8.15
C TYR A 510 26.63 13.04 8.33
N VAL A 511 26.38 11.74 8.52
CA VAL A 511 25.04 11.20 8.78
C VAL A 511 24.47 11.81 10.05
N ASP A 512 25.25 11.76 11.15
CA ASP A 512 24.86 12.34 12.44
C ASP A 512 24.66 13.86 12.35
N SER A 513 25.41 14.55 11.49
CA SER A 513 25.25 15.99 11.28
C SER A 513 23.90 16.34 10.68
N HIS A 514 23.42 15.57 9.70
CA HIS A 514 22.08 15.79 9.10
C HIS A 514 20.96 15.35 10.04
N ILE A 515 21.07 14.16 10.66
CA ILE A 515 20.06 13.62 11.58
C ILE A 515 19.89 14.54 12.81
N LEU A 516 20.98 14.86 13.52
CA LEU A 516 20.92 15.72 14.70
C LEU A 516 20.55 17.17 14.37
N SER A 517 20.69 17.63 13.12
CA SER A 517 20.18 18.94 12.68
C SER A 517 18.65 18.93 12.61
N LYS A 518 18.05 17.93 11.94
CA LYS A 518 16.59 17.80 11.84
C LYS A 518 15.95 17.51 13.21
N LEU A 519 16.57 16.66 14.03
CA LEU A 519 16.07 16.34 15.38
C LEU A 519 16.04 17.56 16.31
N ARG A 520 17.04 18.48 16.22
CA ARG A 520 16.98 19.77 16.92
C ARG A 520 15.80 20.62 16.45
N ARG A 521 15.62 20.76 15.13
CA ARG A 521 14.49 21.49 14.52
C ARG A 521 13.11 20.95 14.92
N LEU A 522 13.04 19.67 15.30
CA LEU A 522 11.82 19.00 15.77
C LEU A 522 11.73 18.89 17.30
N ASN A 523 12.63 19.51 18.09
CA ASN A 523 12.73 19.33 19.55
C ASN A 523 12.75 17.84 19.99
N THR A 524 13.19 16.94 19.12
CA THR A 524 13.09 15.49 19.31
C THR A 524 14.42 14.96 19.84
N ILE A 525 14.54 14.80 21.17
CA ILE A 525 15.74 14.23 21.78
C ILE A 525 15.87 12.76 21.34
N PRO A 526 17.01 12.32 20.76
CA PRO A 526 17.18 10.92 20.40
C PRO A 526 17.29 10.00 21.63
N SER A 527 17.04 8.71 21.43
CA SER A 527 17.24 7.69 22.46
C SER A 527 18.73 7.53 22.80
N PHE A 528 19.01 6.98 23.98
CA PHE A 528 20.38 6.75 24.46
C PHE A 528 21.19 5.87 23.49
N HIS A 529 22.51 5.92 23.60
CA HIS A 529 23.39 5.02 22.86
C HIS A 529 23.08 3.55 23.21
N SER A 530 23.07 2.67 22.20
CA SER A 530 22.72 1.27 22.37
C SER A 530 23.70 0.54 23.27
N SER A 531 23.19 -0.44 24.03
CA SER A 531 24.04 -1.38 24.78
C SER A 531 24.89 -2.22 23.83
N ASP A 532 26.01 -2.79 24.30
CA ASP A 532 26.85 -3.64 23.47
C ASP A 532 26.11 -4.91 22.98
N GLY A 533 25.18 -5.44 23.77
CA GLY A 533 24.33 -6.57 23.35
C GLY A 533 23.34 -6.20 22.25
N GLU A 534 22.65 -5.07 22.41
CA GLU A 534 21.72 -4.51 21.41
C GLU A 534 22.45 -4.17 20.10
N PHE A 535 23.60 -3.48 20.19
CA PHE A 535 24.44 -3.19 19.03
C PHE A 535 24.90 -4.46 18.32
N LEU A 536 25.48 -5.41 19.07
CA LEU A 536 26.04 -6.63 18.49
C LEU A 536 24.96 -7.49 17.84
N ARG A 537 23.78 -7.60 18.46
CA ARG A 537 22.59 -8.23 17.86
C ARG A 537 22.25 -7.56 16.52
N ARG A 538 22.06 -6.25 16.55
CA ARG A 538 21.56 -5.48 15.39
C ARG A 538 22.49 -5.57 14.20
N VAL A 539 23.79 -5.36 14.42
CA VAL A 539 24.80 -5.39 13.36
C VAL A 539 24.99 -6.79 12.78
N TYR A 540 24.99 -7.86 13.59
CA TYR A 540 25.06 -9.24 13.09
C TYR A 540 23.83 -9.62 12.24
N ILE A 541 22.63 -9.24 12.68
CA ILE A 541 21.40 -9.53 11.96
C ILE A 541 21.35 -8.76 10.62
N ASP A 542 21.81 -7.51 10.59
CA ASP A 542 21.78 -6.70 9.38
C ASP A 542 22.90 -7.03 8.39
N THR A 543 24.13 -7.22 8.84
CA THR A 543 25.27 -7.45 7.92
C THR A 543 25.28 -8.88 7.39
N ILE A 544 25.01 -9.88 8.23
CA ILE A 544 25.17 -11.30 7.89
C ILE A 544 23.94 -12.16 8.15
N GLY A 545 22.81 -11.60 8.59
CA GLY A 545 21.55 -12.35 8.64
C GLY A 545 21.52 -13.50 9.65
N ARG A 546 22.19 -13.36 10.80
CA ARG A 546 22.11 -14.30 11.94
C ARG A 546 22.33 -13.56 13.25
N VAL A 547 22.15 -14.24 14.38
CA VAL A 547 22.68 -13.78 15.68
C VAL A 547 24.16 -14.21 15.83
N PRO A 548 24.95 -13.53 16.68
CA PRO A 548 26.22 -14.07 17.14
C PRO A 548 26.02 -15.31 18.00
N ASN A 549 27.01 -16.21 18.00
CA ASN A 549 27.08 -17.31 18.96
C ASN A 549 27.65 -16.82 20.31
N VAL A 550 27.51 -17.63 21.36
CA VAL A 550 27.95 -17.29 22.73
C VAL A 550 29.41 -16.81 22.78
N MET A 551 30.34 -17.49 22.11
CA MET A 551 31.76 -17.10 22.12
C MET A 551 32.02 -15.78 21.38
N GLU A 552 31.27 -15.48 20.32
CA GLU A 552 31.33 -14.18 19.62
C GLU A 552 30.85 -13.05 20.55
N ALA A 553 29.73 -13.25 21.24
CA ALA A 553 29.17 -12.29 22.18
C ALA A 553 30.09 -12.05 23.40
N GLU A 554 30.52 -13.11 24.08
CA GLU A 554 31.42 -12.99 25.23
C GLU A 554 32.80 -12.43 24.89
N ARG A 555 33.29 -12.65 23.65
CA ARG A 555 34.53 -12.01 23.19
C ARG A 555 34.33 -10.51 23.02
N PHE A 556 33.22 -10.09 22.41
CA PHE A 556 32.90 -8.68 22.19
C PHE A 556 32.60 -7.92 23.49
N PHE A 557 31.98 -8.57 24.48
CA PHE A 557 31.73 -7.96 25.80
C PHE A 557 33.01 -7.84 26.65
N ARG A 558 33.97 -8.76 26.48
CA ARG A 558 35.29 -8.69 27.13
C ARG A 558 36.31 -7.82 26.40
N ASP A 559 36.09 -7.50 25.12
CA ASP A 559 36.94 -6.54 24.40
C ASP A 559 36.70 -5.12 24.98
N THR A 560 37.79 -4.48 25.42
CA THR A 560 37.82 -3.12 25.98
C THR A 560 38.42 -2.10 25.01
N HIS A 561 38.78 -2.52 23.79
CA HIS A 561 39.34 -1.63 22.77
C HIS A 561 38.32 -0.54 22.39
N PRO A 562 38.72 0.75 22.33
CA PRO A 562 37.79 1.86 22.09
C PRO A 562 37.02 1.70 20.76
N GLU A 563 37.71 1.26 19.71
CA GLU A 563 37.17 1.06 18.36
C GLU A 563 36.56 -0.34 18.15
N LYS A 564 36.19 -1.08 19.21
CA LYS A 564 35.71 -2.46 19.05
C LYS A 564 34.45 -2.58 18.19
N ARG A 565 33.60 -1.54 18.18
CA ARG A 565 32.40 -1.46 17.32
C ARG A 565 32.78 -1.37 15.84
N ASP A 566 33.79 -0.58 15.52
CA ASP A 566 34.26 -0.36 14.15
C ASP A 566 34.98 -1.62 13.62
N ARG A 567 35.80 -2.25 14.47
CA ARG A 567 36.50 -3.51 14.16
C ARG A 567 35.54 -4.68 13.90
N ILE A 568 34.42 -4.77 14.62
CA ILE A 568 33.39 -5.79 14.33
C ILE A 568 32.57 -5.43 13.08
N ILE A 569 32.36 -4.15 12.78
CA ILE A 569 31.75 -3.72 11.50
C ILE A 569 32.60 -4.19 10.32
N ASP A 570 33.92 -3.97 10.32
CA ASP A 570 34.81 -4.45 9.24
C ASP A 570 34.79 -5.97 9.10
N THR A 571 34.87 -6.67 10.24
CA THR A 571 34.83 -8.15 10.30
C THR A 571 33.53 -8.72 9.71
N LEU A 572 32.43 -7.98 9.80
CA LEU A 572 31.12 -8.39 9.33
C LEU A 572 30.86 -8.00 7.86
N LEU A 573 31.27 -6.81 7.43
CA LEU A 573 31.20 -6.37 6.03
C LEU A 573 32.15 -7.18 5.12
N SER A 574 33.23 -7.75 5.65
CA SER A 574 34.11 -8.68 4.93
C SER A 574 33.67 -10.16 5.00
N HIS A 575 32.61 -10.49 5.75
CA HIS A 575 32.18 -11.87 5.95
C HIS A 575 31.49 -12.45 4.69
N PRO A 576 31.75 -13.71 4.26
CA PRO A 576 31.12 -14.31 3.07
C PRO A 576 29.58 -14.41 3.08
N ASP A 577 28.96 -14.14 4.23
CA ASP A 577 27.51 -14.11 4.43
C ASP A 577 26.86 -12.77 4.06
N HIS A 578 27.60 -11.67 4.20
CA HIS A 578 27.18 -10.34 3.72
C HIS A 578 26.90 -10.38 2.21
N ALA A 579 27.82 -11.03 1.49
CA ALA A 579 27.69 -11.27 0.06
C ALA A 579 26.46 -12.12 -0.32
N ALA A 580 26.06 -13.08 0.51
CA ALA A 580 24.85 -13.87 0.29
C ALA A 580 23.56 -13.07 0.54
N LEU A 581 23.54 -12.28 1.61
CA LEU A 581 22.41 -11.44 1.96
C LEU A 581 22.14 -10.41 0.85
N TRP A 582 23.19 -9.77 0.35
CA TRP A 582 23.11 -8.85 -0.78
C TRP A 582 22.83 -9.54 -2.12
N ALA A 583 23.33 -10.76 -2.37
CA ALA A 583 22.94 -11.55 -3.54
C ALA A 583 21.44 -11.93 -3.53
N THR A 584 20.86 -12.19 -2.36
CA THR A 584 19.42 -12.44 -2.20
C THR A 584 18.60 -11.16 -2.36
N LYS A 585 19.03 -10.03 -1.78
CA LYS A 585 18.41 -8.70 -2.01
C LYS A 585 18.44 -8.32 -3.50
N MET A 586 19.61 -8.38 -4.14
CA MET A 586 19.74 -8.09 -5.57
C MET A 586 19.03 -9.13 -6.44
N SER A 587 18.83 -10.37 -5.98
CA SER A 587 17.96 -11.33 -6.67
C SER A 587 16.49 -10.87 -6.67
N ASP A 588 16.03 -10.17 -5.63
CA ASP A 588 14.69 -9.54 -5.64
C ASP A 588 14.68 -8.31 -6.57
N ILE A 589 15.60 -7.36 -6.34
CA ILE A 589 15.70 -6.07 -7.06
C ILE A 589 15.89 -6.28 -8.57
N THR A 590 16.70 -7.27 -8.98
CA THR A 590 16.91 -7.57 -10.40
C THR A 590 15.84 -8.50 -10.97
N GLY A 591 15.05 -9.20 -10.14
CA GLY A 591 13.91 -10.04 -10.53
C GLY A 591 14.24 -11.50 -10.92
N ASN A 592 15.01 -12.21 -10.09
CA ASN A 592 15.38 -13.63 -10.21
C ASN A 592 14.18 -14.57 -9.92
N ASP A 593 13.15 -14.48 -10.75
CA ASP A 593 11.93 -15.30 -10.71
C ASP A 593 12.15 -16.63 -11.46
N THR A 594 12.17 -17.73 -10.71
CA THR A 594 12.34 -19.09 -11.23
C THR A 594 11.25 -19.49 -12.23
N LEU A 595 10.01 -18.98 -12.12
CA LEU A 595 8.94 -19.25 -13.10
C LEU A 595 9.27 -18.67 -14.48
N ARG A 596 10.04 -17.58 -14.54
CA ARG A 596 10.41 -16.87 -15.78
C ARG A 596 11.64 -17.44 -16.47
N LEU A 597 12.46 -18.24 -15.78
CA LEU A 597 13.66 -18.87 -16.36
C LEU A 597 13.31 -20.15 -17.14
N TYR A 598 13.99 -20.40 -18.25
CA TYR A 598 13.85 -21.66 -19.00
C TYR A 598 14.53 -22.82 -18.25
N PRO A 599 14.02 -24.07 -18.33
CA PRO A 599 14.63 -25.22 -17.66
C PRO A 599 16.11 -25.43 -18.02
N PRO A 600 16.97 -25.89 -17.08
CA PRO A 600 16.69 -26.13 -15.65
C PRO A 600 16.55 -24.80 -14.89
N ALA A 601 15.35 -24.51 -14.37
CA ALA A 601 15.00 -23.15 -13.98
C ALA A 601 15.56 -22.80 -12.59
N GLU A 602 15.46 -23.73 -11.66
CA GLU A 602 15.98 -23.63 -10.29
C GLU A 602 17.50 -23.48 -10.30
N LYS A 603 18.19 -24.32 -11.09
CA LYS A 603 19.66 -24.24 -11.27
C LYS A 603 20.09 -22.88 -11.83
N ARG A 604 19.36 -22.34 -12.81
CA ARG A 604 19.62 -21.02 -13.38
C ARG A 604 19.26 -19.86 -12.42
N SER A 605 18.30 -20.06 -11.49
CA SER A 605 18.10 -19.14 -10.38
C SER A 605 19.29 -19.14 -9.41
N GLN A 606 19.90 -20.31 -9.16
CA GLN A 606 21.13 -20.41 -8.37
C GLN A 606 22.31 -19.73 -9.08
N MET A 607 22.57 -20.03 -10.35
CA MET A 607 23.63 -19.37 -11.16
C MET A 607 23.56 -17.83 -11.13
N TRP A 608 22.34 -17.27 -11.08
CA TRP A 608 22.11 -15.83 -10.96
C TRP A 608 22.52 -15.29 -9.59
N HIS A 609 22.15 -15.99 -8.51
CA HIS A 609 22.53 -15.63 -7.14
C HIS A 609 24.03 -15.82 -6.91
N ASP A 610 24.60 -16.96 -7.33
CA ASP A 610 26.04 -17.24 -7.33
C ASP A 610 26.85 -16.12 -8.00
N TRP A 611 26.42 -15.67 -9.19
CA TRP A 611 27.06 -14.57 -9.92
C TRP A 611 27.04 -13.28 -9.09
N LEU A 612 25.88 -12.90 -8.54
CA LEU A 612 25.77 -11.73 -7.65
C LEU A 612 26.65 -11.89 -6.40
N ARG A 613 26.62 -13.04 -5.73
CA ARG A 613 27.36 -13.32 -4.49
C ARG A 613 28.84 -13.10 -4.68
N VAL A 614 29.43 -13.68 -5.74
CA VAL A 614 30.85 -13.51 -6.04
C VAL A 614 31.22 -12.04 -6.26
N ARG A 615 30.32 -11.20 -6.81
CA ARG A 615 30.58 -9.74 -6.95
C ARG A 615 30.56 -9.01 -5.62
N PHE A 616 29.61 -9.34 -4.73
CA PHE A 616 29.58 -8.78 -3.38
C PHE A 616 30.73 -9.30 -2.49
N GLU A 617 31.16 -10.55 -2.67
CA GLU A 617 32.32 -11.14 -1.98
C GLU A 617 33.60 -10.37 -2.34
N GLN A 618 33.78 -10.06 -3.62
CA GLN A 618 34.89 -9.28 -4.19
C GLN A 618 34.82 -7.76 -3.92
N ASN A 619 33.76 -7.26 -3.27
CA ASN A 619 33.43 -5.83 -3.17
C ASN A 619 33.47 -5.09 -4.53
N MET A 620 32.92 -5.72 -5.58
CA MET A 620 32.87 -5.11 -6.91
C MET A 620 32.01 -3.83 -6.88
N PRO A 621 32.50 -2.69 -7.42
CA PRO A 621 31.73 -1.47 -7.59
C PRO A 621 30.34 -1.68 -8.18
N TYR A 622 29.33 -1.01 -7.61
CA TYR A 622 27.93 -1.19 -8.00
C TYR A 622 27.68 -0.84 -9.48
N ASP A 623 28.36 0.18 -10.01
CA ASP A 623 28.29 0.53 -11.43
C ASP A 623 28.77 -0.64 -12.33
N GLN A 624 29.79 -1.40 -11.93
CA GLN A 624 30.27 -2.58 -12.65
C GLN A 624 29.32 -3.77 -12.52
N ILE A 625 28.70 -3.97 -11.35
CA ILE A 625 27.63 -4.98 -11.19
C ILE A 625 26.46 -4.66 -12.13
N VAL A 626 26.02 -3.40 -12.17
CA VAL A 626 24.93 -2.95 -13.05
C VAL A 626 25.35 -3.02 -14.53
N ARG A 627 26.59 -2.65 -14.89
CA ARG A 627 27.17 -2.84 -16.23
C ARG A 627 27.08 -4.31 -16.65
N GLY A 628 27.53 -5.24 -15.80
CA GLY A 628 27.51 -6.68 -16.03
C GLY A 628 26.11 -7.28 -16.26
N ILE A 629 25.05 -6.59 -15.81
CA ILE A 629 23.65 -6.95 -16.08
C ILE A 629 23.16 -6.28 -17.37
N LEU A 630 23.36 -4.96 -17.51
CA LEU A 630 22.84 -4.16 -18.62
C LEU A 630 23.50 -4.51 -19.96
N VAL A 631 24.83 -4.56 -20.02
CA VAL A 631 25.58 -4.76 -21.28
C VAL A 631 25.75 -6.24 -21.66
N ALA A 632 25.20 -7.16 -20.86
CA ALA A 632 25.37 -8.61 -21.00
C ALA A 632 25.11 -9.14 -22.42
N THR A 633 25.91 -10.12 -22.82
CA THR A 633 25.77 -10.91 -24.06
C THR A 633 26.15 -12.36 -23.79
N SER A 634 25.66 -13.30 -24.58
CA SER A 634 25.86 -14.71 -24.26
C SER A 634 27.27 -15.24 -24.49
N ARG A 635 27.92 -14.83 -25.59
CA ARG A 635 29.21 -15.41 -26.01
C ARG A 635 30.44 -14.87 -25.27
N GLU A 636 30.41 -13.61 -24.81
CA GLU A 636 31.57 -12.96 -24.15
C GLU A 636 32.87 -13.12 -24.98
N GLY A 637 32.81 -12.77 -26.26
CA GLY A 637 33.91 -12.88 -27.23
C GLY A 637 34.14 -14.25 -27.87
N ARG A 638 33.58 -15.33 -27.30
CA ARG A 638 33.81 -16.73 -27.74
C ARG A 638 33.08 -17.06 -29.05
N SER A 639 33.54 -18.09 -29.77
CA SER A 639 32.80 -18.67 -30.90
C SER A 639 31.49 -19.34 -30.47
N GLU A 640 30.61 -19.66 -31.43
CA GLU A 640 29.33 -20.33 -31.13
C GLU A 640 29.56 -21.70 -30.46
N LYS A 641 30.53 -22.48 -30.95
CA LYS A 641 30.85 -23.82 -30.45
C LYS A 641 31.39 -23.80 -29.02
N GLU A 642 32.30 -22.88 -28.72
CA GLU A 642 32.86 -22.70 -27.37
C GLU A 642 31.81 -22.18 -26.39
N TRP A 643 30.95 -21.26 -26.82
CA TRP A 643 29.84 -20.77 -26.02
C TRP A 643 28.83 -21.88 -25.70
N ILE A 644 28.46 -22.71 -26.68
CA ILE A 644 27.57 -23.86 -26.50
C ILE A 644 28.18 -24.83 -25.48
N LYS A 645 29.43 -25.28 -25.70
CA LYS A 645 30.13 -26.18 -24.77
C LYS A 645 30.22 -25.61 -23.35
N ALA A 646 30.49 -24.30 -23.21
CA ALA A 646 30.52 -23.64 -21.89
C ALA A 646 29.12 -23.56 -21.25
N ALA A 647 28.06 -23.33 -22.03
CA ALA A 647 26.70 -23.27 -21.53
C ALA A 647 26.14 -24.66 -21.15
N GLU A 648 26.51 -25.71 -21.90
CA GLU A 648 26.25 -27.12 -21.54
C GLU A 648 27.00 -27.51 -20.26
N ASN A 649 28.28 -27.16 -20.14
CA ASN A 649 29.06 -27.37 -18.91
C ASN A 649 28.43 -26.64 -17.70
N ASN A 650 27.84 -25.46 -17.89
CA ASN A 650 27.09 -24.77 -16.84
C ASN A 650 25.80 -25.54 -16.46
N ASP A 651 24.97 -25.91 -17.42
CA ASP A 651 23.72 -26.64 -17.15
C ASP A 651 23.97 -28.05 -16.57
N THR A 652 25.10 -28.70 -16.89
CA THR A 652 25.45 -30.06 -16.40
C THR A 652 26.30 -30.11 -15.12
N SER A 653 27.11 -29.10 -14.79
CA SER A 653 28.05 -29.19 -13.65
C SER A 653 27.37 -29.40 -12.30
N ASN A 654 27.77 -30.43 -11.54
CA ASN A 654 27.28 -30.72 -10.19
C ASN A 654 28.16 -30.07 -9.08
N ILE A 655 28.69 -28.87 -9.34
CA ILE A 655 29.52 -28.13 -8.36
C ILE A 655 28.63 -27.74 -7.17
N SER A 656 28.96 -28.27 -5.99
CA SER A 656 28.26 -28.04 -4.71
C SER A 656 28.77 -26.80 -3.96
N SER A 657 29.20 -25.76 -4.70
CA SER A 657 29.66 -24.50 -4.13
C SER A 657 29.10 -23.31 -4.90
N PHE A 658 29.03 -22.15 -4.23
CA PHE A 658 28.56 -20.88 -4.81
C PHE A 658 29.48 -20.33 -5.92
N LYS A 659 30.69 -20.89 -6.07
CA LYS A 659 31.62 -20.56 -7.16
C LYS A 659 31.39 -21.51 -8.34
N SER A 660 30.14 -21.55 -8.80
CA SER A 660 29.71 -22.37 -9.94
C SER A 660 30.32 -21.86 -11.25
N ASN A 661 30.42 -22.71 -12.27
CA ASN A 661 31.03 -22.35 -13.57
C ASN A 661 30.42 -21.09 -14.22
N TYR A 662 29.15 -20.78 -13.93
CA TYR A 662 28.49 -19.56 -14.41
C TYR A 662 28.91 -18.31 -13.62
N SER A 663 29.20 -18.44 -12.32
CA SER A 663 29.61 -17.32 -11.46
C SER A 663 30.90 -16.63 -11.90
N ASN A 664 31.73 -17.33 -12.69
CA ASN A 664 33.00 -16.83 -13.25
C ASN A 664 32.84 -16.00 -14.56
N ARG A 665 31.62 -15.84 -15.09
CA ARG A 665 31.34 -15.00 -16.29
C ARG A 665 31.46 -13.50 -15.99
N GLU A 666 31.89 -12.69 -16.96
CA GLU A 666 31.84 -11.22 -16.81
C GLU A 666 30.39 -10.74 -16.65
N THR A 667 29.42 -11.34 -17.38
CA THR A 667 28.07 -10.79 -17.51
C THR A 667 26.92 -11.76 -17.22
N LEU A 668 25.84 -11.21 -16.64
CA LEU A 668 24.61 -11.92 -16.25
C LEU A 668 23.60 -11.99 -17.41
N ASP A 669 23.91 -12.79 -18.43
CA ASP A 669 23.05 -12.95 -19.61
C ASP A 669 21.67 -13.56 -19.30
N LEU A 670 21.51 -14.23 -18.15
CA LEU A 670 20.23 -14.75 -17.65
C LEU A 670 19.17 -13.66 -17.44
N PHE A 671 19.55 -12.40 -17.16
CA PHE A 671 18.62 -11.28 -17.04
C PHE A 671 17.76 -11.07 -18.28
N TRP A 672 18.32 -11.39 -19.46
CA TRP A 672 17.70 -11.23 -20.76
C TRP A 672 16.97 -12.51 -21.24
N LYS A 673 17.35 -13.69 -20.74
CA LYS A 673 16.80 -15.01 -21.16
C LYS A 673 15.46 -15.38 -20.51
N ARG A 674 14.60 -14.40 -20.22
CA ARG A 674 13.30 -14.60 -19.55
C ARG A 674 12.18 -14.96 -20.53
N LYS A 675 11.23 -15.77 -20.08
CA LYS A 675 9.97 -16.06 -20.78
C LYS A 675 9.08 -14.81 -20.88
N ASN A 676 8.62 -14.53 -22.10
CA ASN A 676 7.55 -13.58 -22.42
C ASN A 676 7.79 -12.14 -21.91
N LEU A 677 9.02 -11.65 -21.93
CA LEU A 677 9.37 -10.27 -21.54
C LEU A 677 9.40 -9.34 -22.76
N LYS A 678 8.58 -8.28 -22.77
CA LYS A 678 8.59 -7.24 -23.81
C LYS A 678 9.69 -6.19 -23.54
N LYS A 679 10.06 -5.41 -24.55
CA LYS A 679 11.14 -4.40 -24.45
C LYS A 679 10.79 -3.25 -23.53
N GLU A 680 9.54 -2.82 -23.62
CA GLU A 680 8.99 -1.78 -22.75
C GLU A 680 8.96 -2.24 -21.28
N GLN A 681 8.74 -3.55 -21.05
CA GLN A 681 8.83 -4.17 -19.73
C GLN A 681 10.27 -4.39 -19.23
N VAL A 682 11.28 -4.29 -20.10
CA VAL A 682 12.69 -4.16 -19.66
C VAL A 682 12.91 -2.73 -19.16
N GLY A 683 12.42 -1.72 -19.89
CA GLY A 683 12.47 -0.31 -19.45
C GLY A 683 11.79 -0.09 -18.10
N GLU A 684 10.56 -0.59 -17.92
CA GLU A 684 9.83 -0.60 -16.64
C GLU A 684 10.69 -1.19 -15.49
N ARG A 685 11.43 -2.28 -15.74
CA ARG A 685 12.26 -2.96 -14.72
C ARG A 685 13.60 -2.28 -14.46
N VAL A 686 14.28 -1.77 -15.49
CA VAL A 686 15.56 -1.07 -15.36
C VAL A 686 15.38 0.26 -14.63
N ALA A 687 14.30 1.00 -14.92
CA ALA A 687 13.97 2.22 -14.22
C ALA A 687 13.65 1.97 -12.74
N ALA A 688 12.80 0.98 -12.43
CA ALA A 688 12.45 0.66 -11.04
C ALA A 688 13.66 0.11 -10.23
N ALA A 689 14.47 -0.78 -10.80
CA ALA A 689 15.59 -1.41 -10.10
C ALA A 689 16.78 -0.46 -9.86
N PHE A 690 17.18 0.31 -10.87
CA PHE A 690 18.46 1.03 -10.88
C PHE A 690 18.32 2.56 -10.80
N LEU A 691 17.14 3.11 -11.11
CA LEU A 691 16.89 4.56 -11.07
C LEU A 691 15.81 4.96 -10.05
N GLY A 692 15.12 4.01 -9.43
CA GLY A 692 14.02 4.27 -8.48
C GLY A 692 12.79 4.93 -9.09
N ILE A 693 12.52 4.72 -10.40
CA ILE A 693 11.40 5.38 -11.13
C ILE A 693 10.34 4.39 -11.62
N ARG A 694 9.07 4.70 -11.31
CA ARG A 694 7.87 3.92 -11.68
C ARG A 694 7.24 4.32 -13.02
N LEU A 695 7.94 4.04 -14.12
CA LEU A 695 7.46 4.33 -15.49
C LEU A 695 6.14 3.62 -15.92
N GLN A 696 5.52 2.82 -15.05
CA GLN A 696 4.37 1.97 -15.38
C GLN A 696 3.13 2.76 -15.81
N CYS A 697 2.84 3.90 -15.16
CA CYS A 697 1.75 4.79 -15.55
C CYS A 697 2.07 5.59 -16.83
N ALA A 698 3.34 5.97 -17.01
CA ALA A 698 3.83 6.69 -18.19
C ALA A 698 3.64 5.92 -19.52
N ARG A 699 3.28 4.64 -19.46
CA ARG A 699 3.01 3.75 -20.61
C ARG A 699 1.80 4.14 -21.46
N CYS A 700 0.76 4.71 -20.84
CA CYS A 700 -0.58 4.91 -21.42
C CYS A 700 -1.09 6.36 -21.30
N HIS A 701 -0.53 7.15 -20.41
CA HIS A 701 -0.81 8.57 -20.17
C HIS A 701 0.45 9.22 -19.57
N LYS A 702 0.51 10.54 -19.37
CA LYS A 702 1.58 11.14 -18.55
C LYS A 702 1.51 10.56 -17.12
N HIS A 703 2.65 10.35 -16.45
CA HIS A 703 2.66 9.96 -15.05
C HIS A 703 1.86 10.98 -14.20
N PRO A 704 0.98 10.51 -13.29
CA PRO A 704 0.04 11.40 -12.59
C PRO A 704 0.69 12.29 -11.52
N TYR A 705 1.84 11.86 -11.00
CA TYR A 705 2.53 12.48 -9.86
C TYR A 705 4.03 12.72 -10.13
N ASP A 706 4.43 12.73 -11.41
CA ASP A 706 5.83 12.85 -11.83
C ASP A 706 5.88 13.45 -13.25
N ARG A 707 7.05 13.90 -13.69
CA ARG A 707 7.24 14.57 -14.99
C ARG A 707 7.09 13.64 -16.21
N TRP A 708 7.34 12.34 -16.07
CA TRP A 708 7.49 11.40 -17.19
C TRP A 708 6.25 11.27 -18.08
N THR A 709 6.46 11.48 -19.38
CA THR A 709 5.44 11.39 -20.43
C THR A 709 5.42 10.01 -21.11
N GLN A 710 4.42 9.81 -21.98
CA GLN A 710 4.41 8.68 -22.91
C GLN A 710 5.57 8.68 -23.90
N VAL A 711 6.21 9.82 -24.18
CA VAL A 711 7.36 9.87 -25.08
C VAL A 711 8.60 9.37 -24.35
N ASP A 712 8.84 9.82 -23.12
CA ASP A 712 9.97 9.39 -22.27
C ASP A 712 9.95 7.88 -22.02
N TYR A 713 8.76 7.32 -21.73
CA TYR A 713 8.56 5.88 -21.61
C TYR A 713 9.02 5.11 -22.87
N ARG A 714 8.72 5.64 -24.07
CA ARG A 714 9.06 5.01 -25.36
C ARG A 714 10.54 5.20 -25.69
N ALA A 715 11.11 6.37 -25.41
CA ALA A 715 12.52 6.67 -25.59
C ALA A 715 13.40 5.76 -24.70
N PHE A 716 13.08 5.67 -23.40
CA PHE A 716 13.80 4.81 -22.45
C PHE A 716 13.67 3.32 -22.80
N ALA A 717 12.47 2.86 -23.17
CA ALA A 717 12.28 1.51 -23.68
C ALA A 717 13.05 1.21 -24.99
N GLY A 718 13.27 2.25 -25.81
CA GLY A 718 14.04 2.18 -27.05
C GLY A 718 15.52 1.80 -26.86
N LEU A 719 16.12 2.15 -25.70
CA LEU A 719 17.51 1.81 -25.35
C LEU A 719 17.76 0.29 -25.39
N PHE A 720 16.73 -0.51 -25.12
CA PHE A 720 16.80 -1.98 -25.09
C PHE A 720 16.37 -2.62 -26.42
N GLY A 721 16.04 -1.81 -27.43
CA GLY A 721 15.58 -2.22 -28.76
C GLY A 721 16.62 -2.93 -29.62
N GLN A 722 17.91 -2.75 -29.32
CA GLN A 722 19.03 -3.42 -30.01
C GLN A 722 19.25 -4.88 -29.58
N VAL A 723 18.85 -5.27 -28.36
CA VAL A 723 19.10 -6.63 -27.85
C VAL A 723 18.15 -7.64 -28.50
N LYS A 724 18.68 -8.70 -29.10
CA LYS A 724 17.91 -9.82 -29.65
C LYS A 724 18.15 -11.07 -28.78
N VAL A 725 17.09 -11.86 -28.57
CA VAL A 725 17.16 -13.13 -27.82
C VAL A 725 16.56 -14.23 -28.68
N HIS A 726 17.41 -15.12 -29.19
CA HIS A 726 17.05 -16.16 -30.14
C HIS A 726 17.65 -17.53 -29.75
N ASN A 727 17.40 -18.53 -30.60
CA ASN A 727 18.12 -19.79 -30.55
C ASN A 727 19.33 -19.65 -31.49
N GLY A 728 20.53 -20.09 -31.10
CA GLY A 728 21.68 -20.23 -32.01
C GLY A 728 21.41 -21.24 -33.12
N ALA A 729 22.30 -21.36 -34.11
CA ALA A 729 22.08 -22.22 -35.28
C ALA A 729 21.89 -23.69 -34.87
N GLN A 730 22.86 -24.26 -34.15
CA GLN A 730 22.82 -25.64 -33.65
C GLN A 730 21.71 -25.87 -32.61
N ASN A 731 21.24 -24.80 -31.93
CA ASN A 731 20.09 -24.88 -31.03
C ASN A 731 18.73 -24.82 -31.76
N LYS A 732 18.67 -24.56 -33.08
CA LYS A 732 17.43 -24.80 -33.84
C LYS A 732 17.16 -26.30 -33.92
N ASP A 733 18.19 -27.09 -34.16
CA ASP A 733 18.10 -28.55 -34.32
C ASP A 733 17.72 -29.21 -32.99
N LEU A 734 18.38 -28.81 -31.88
CA LEU A 734 17.99 -29.23 -30.52
C LEU A 734 16.55 -28.83 -30.14
N VAL A 735 16.03 -27.74 -30.70
CA VAL A 735 14.64 -27.28 -30.47
C VAL A 735 13.64 -28.08 -31.29
N GLU A 736 13.96 -28.47 -32.52
CA GLU A 736 13.10 -29.34 -33.33
C GLU A 736 13.14 -30.80 -32.85
N GLU A 737 14.30 -31.30 -32.42
CA GLU A 737 14.40 -32.60 -31.76
C GLU A 737 13.53 -32.62 -30.49
N ASN A 738 13.63 -31.61 -29.63
CA ASN A 738 12.72 -31.45 -28.48
C ASN A 738 11.23 -31.43 -28.87
N ARG A 739 10.87 -30.91 -30.06
CA ARG A 739 9.49 -30.95 -30.58
C ARG A 739 9.12 -32.37 -31.04
N ARG A 740 10.03 -33.09 -31.74
CA ARG A 740 9.87 -34.51 -32.12
C ARG A 740 9.63 -35.37 -30.88
N ARG A 741 10.55 -35.37 -29.90
CA ARG A 741 10.44 -36.11 -28.64
C ARG A 741 9.12 -35.86 -27.92
N LYS A 742 8.68 -34.59 -27.86
CA LYS A 742 7.39 -34.20 -27.26
C LYS A 742 6.19 -34.76 -28.03
N ARG A 743 6.21 -34.81 -29.37
CA ARG A 743 5.13 -35.40 -30.19
C ARG A 743 4.98 -36.89 -29.90
N ILE A 744 6.09 -37.63 -29.81
CA ILE A 744 6.08 -39.09 -29.58
C ILE A 744 5.98 -39.51 -28.10
N LYS A 745 5.76 -38.56 -27.17
CA LYS A 745 5.65 -38.80 -25.71
C LYS A 745 6.86 -39.51 -25.08
N GLU A 746 8.04 -39.35 -25.66
CA GLU A 746 9.29 -39.94 -25.18
C GLU A 746 9.62 -39.44 -23.77
N LYS A 747 9.90 -40.36 -22.83
CA LYS A 747 10.03 -40.07 -21.39
C LYS A 747 11.39 -39.48 -21.00
N GLU A 748 12.33 -39.35 -21.93
CA GLU A 748 13.67 -38.84 -21.65
C GLU A 748 13.68 -37.37 -21.17
N LYS A 749 14.80 -36.97 -20.54
CA LYS A 749 15.06 -35.56 -20.24
C LYS A 749 15.10 -34.75 -21.54
N ARG A 750 14.38 -33.63 -21.57
CA ARG A 750 14.45 -32.67 -22.68
C ARG A 750 15.86 -32.11 -22.81
N LEU A 751 16.36 -32.03 -24.05
CA LEU A 751 17.66 -31.43 -24.36
C LEU A 751 17.64 -29.93 -23.98
N PRO A 752 18.73 -29.38 -23.41
CA PRO A 752 18.76 -28.00 -22.95
C PRO A 752 18.60 -27.02 -24.11
N GLN A 753 17.66 -26.07 -23.99
CA GLN A 753 17.45 -25.04 -25.00
C GLN A 753 18.34 -23.82 -24.69
N LEU A 754 19.44 -23.70 -25.43
CA LEU A 754 20.45 -22.65 -25.25
C LEU A 754 20.05 -21.36 -25.96
N ARG A 755 19.30 -20.51 -25.25
CA ARG A 755 18.98 -19.17 -25.74
C ARG A 755 20.19 -18.26 -25.67
N GLU A 756 20.39 -17.52 -26.75
CA GLU A 756 21.49 -16.59 -26.96
C GLU A 756 21.00 -15.15 -26.83
N VAL A 757 21.81 -14.29 -26.22
CA VAL A 757 21.60 -12.84 -26.07
C VAL A 757 22.66 -12.12 -26.90
N VAL A 758 22.21 -11.41 -27.94
CA VAL A 758 23.08 -10.65 -28.86
C VAL A 758 22.62 -9.20 -28.98
N VAL A 759 23.48 -8.32 -29.49
CA VAL A 759 23.18 -6.92 -29.78
C VAL A 759 23.23 -6.71 -31.29
N ASP A 760 22.19 -6.10 -31.85
CA ASP A 760 22.23 -5.53 -33.19
C ASP A 760 22.29 -4.00 -33.09
N PRO A 761 23.49 -3.39 -33.20
CA PRO A 761 23.62 -1.94 -33.16
C PRO A 761 23.18 -1.25 -34.44
N LYS A 762 23.04 -1.99 -35.57
CA LYS A 762 22.72 -1.42 -36.89
C LYS A 762 21.22 -1.27 -37.11
N SER A 763 20.41 -2.17 -36.55
CA SER A 763 18.95 -2.19 -36.69
C SER A 763 18.22 -2.15 -35.33
N PRO A 764 18.29 -1.02 -34.59
CA PRO A 764 17.57 -0.87 -33.31
C PRO A 764 16.05 -0.89 -33.53
N ARG A 765 15.32 -1.72 -32.77
CA ARG A 765 13.86 -1.62 -32.74
C ARG A 765 13.43 -0.38 -31.95
N LEU A 766 13.15 0.72 -32.65
CA LEU A 766 12.51 1.91 -32.08
C LEU A 766 11.10 1.61 -31.56
N MET A 767 10.68 2.36 -30.55
CA MET A 767 9.32 2.28 -30.00
C MET A 767 8.41 3.28 -30.72
N PRO A 768 7.16 2.92 -31.07
CA PRO A 768 6.26 3.84 -31.76
C PRO A 768 5.78 4.96 -30.82
N HIS A 769 5.79 6.19 -31.33
CA HIS A 769 5.21 7.36 -30.67
C HIS A 769 3.68 7.16 -30.48
N PRO A 770 3.09 7.58 -29.34
CA PRO A 770 1.67 7.34 -29.06
C PRO A 770 0.74 7.90 -30.14
N VAL A 771 0.94 9.16 -30.55
CA VAL A 771 0.15 9.85 -31.59
C VAL A 771 0.67 9.51 -33.00
N THR A 772 1.77 10.15 -33.42
CA THR A 772 2.32 10.09 -34.79
C THR A 772 2.78 8.70 -35.30
N ARG A 773 2.82 7.67 -34.44
CA ARG A 773 3.30 6.29 -34.70
C ARG A 773 4.76 6.13 -35.19
N LYS A 774 5.43 7.21 -35.60
CA LYS A 774 6.86 7.25 -35.95
C LYS A 774 7.73 6.72 -34.80
N GLY A 775 8.91 6.19 -35.12
CA GLY A 775 9.85 5.69 -34.11
C GLY A 775 10.39 6.81 -33.22
N VAL A 776 10.28 6.66 -31.90
CA VAL A 776 10.85 7.58 -30.92
C VAL A 776 12.36 7.31 -30.79
N PRO A 777 13.24 8.33 -30.91
CA PRO A 777 14.67 8.19 -30.65
C PRO A 777 14.94 7.74 -29.20
N PRO A 778 15.90 6.83 -28.95
CA PRO A 778 16.20 6.38 -27.59
C PRO A 778 16.89 7.48 -26.75
N ALA A 779 16.50 7.60 -25.47
CA ALA A 779 17.06 8.56 -24.52
C ALA A 779 17.05 7.98 -23.09
N PRO A 780 18.02 8.32 -22.22
CA PRO A 780 17.89 8.16 -20.77
C PRO A 780 16.77 9.03 -20.18
N LEU A 781 16.37 8.79 -18.93
CA LEU A 781 15.28 9.55 -18.30
C LEU A 781 15.72 10.98 -17.97
N GLY A 782 15.16 11.96 -18.69
CA GLY A 782 15.45 13.39 -18.48
C GLY A 782 16.77 13.86 -19.07
N ALA A 783 17.34 13.10 -20.02
CA ALA A 783 18.53 13.45 -20.77
C ALA A 783 18.24 13.53 -22.28
N GLU A 784 19.20 14.03 -23.05
CA GLU A 784 19.07 14.16 -24.51
C GLU A 784 18.99 12.79 -25.23
N THR A 785 18.51 12.84 -26.47
CA THR A 785 18.40 11.67 -27.35
C THR A 785 19.78 11.21 -27.81
N LEU A 786 20.02 9.90 -27.74
CA LEU A 786 21.32 9.33 -28.09
C LEU A 786 21.49 9.28 -29.61
N ASP A 787 22.67 9.68 -30.10
CA ASP A 787 23.05 9.46 -31.49
C ASP A 787 23.03 7.96 -31.81
N GLY A 788 22.56 7.62 -33.03
CA GLY A 788 22.17 6.25 -33.42
C GLY A 788 23.30 5.22 -33.57
N LYS A 789 24.49 5.48 -33.01
CA LYS A 789 25.71 4.67 -33.18
C LYS A 789 26.03 3.86 -31.90
N GLY A 790 26.48 2.62 -32.07
CA GLY A 790 26.97 1.77 -30.98
C GLY A 790 25.88 1.13 -30.12
N ASP A 791 26.25 0.59 -28.95
CA ASP A 791 25.35 -0.07 -28.00
C ASP A 791 24.75 0.95 -27.02
N TYR A 792 23.46 1.25 -27.12
CA TYR A 792 22.78 2.22 -26.26
C TYR A 792 22.84 1.87 -24.77
N ARG A 793 23.03 0.59 -24.42
CA ARG A 793 23.12 0.14 -23.02
C ARG A 793 24.45 0.56 -22.39
N ARG A 794 25.50 0.71 -23.20
CA ARG A 794 26.78 1.28 -22.75
C ARG A 794 26.65 2.78 -22.52
N LYS A 795 25.99 3.51 -23.42
CA LYS A 795 25.68 4.95 -23.25
C LYS A 795 24.79 5.20 -22.01
N LEU A 796 23.74 4.40 -21.82
CA LEU A 796 22.90 4.42 -20.62
C LEU A 796 23.72 4.21 -19.34
N TRP A 797 24.63 3.24 -19.34
CA TRP A 797 25.52 2.99 -18.20
C TRP A 797 26.47 4.17 -17.94
N THR A 798 27.04 4.78 -18.98
CA THR A 798 27.87 6.00 -18.84
C THR A 798 27.08 7.13 -18.20
N TRP A 799 25.83 7.37 -18.61
CA TRP A 799 24.96 8.36 -18.00
C TRP A 799 24.53 8.00 -16.56
N MET A 800 24.35 6.71 -16.25
CA MET A 800 24.03 6.26 -14.88
C MET A 800 25.15 6.55 -13.89
N ARG A 801 26.42 6.40 -14.31
CA ARG A 801 27.60 6.60 -13.45
C ARG A 801 28.08 8.07 -13.37
N ASP A 802 27.35 8.99 -13.96
CA ASP A 802 27.66 10.42 -13.93
C ASP A 802 27.47 10.97 -12.50
N PRO A 803 28.43 11.70 -11.91
CA PRO A 803 28.28 12.28 -10.57
C PRO A 803 27.04 13.18 -10.42
N GLU A 804 26.61 13.82 -11.49
CA GLU A 804 25.43 14.71 -11.52
C GLU A 804 24.12 13.94 -11.77
N ASN A 805 24.14 12.60 -11.85
CA ASN A 805 22.93 11.78 -12.04
C ASN A 805 22.08 11.74 -10.75
N PRO A 806 20.86 12.33 -10.72
CA PRO A 806 20.07 12.45 -9.50
C PRO A 806 19.25 11.19 -9.16
N LEU A 807 19.49 10.08 -9.87
CA LEU A 807 18.67 8.86 -9.77
C LEU A 807 19.49 7.62 -9.40
N PHE A 808 20.63 7.38 -10.06
CA PHE A 808 21.36 6.11 -9.93
C PHE A 808 21.98 5.92 -8.54
N ALA A 809 22.76 6.90 -8.08
CA ALA A 809 23.38 6.87 -6.75
C ALA A 809 22.30 6.97 -5.65
N HIS A 810 21.40 7.95 -5.75
CA HIS A 810 20.27 8.18 -4.83
C HIS A 810 19.43 6.91 -4.61
N ASN A 811 19.03 6.21 -5.68
CA ASN A 811 18.27 4.96 -5.59
C ASN A 811 19.02 3.88 -4.79
N MET A 812 20.31 3.68 -5.04
CA MET A 812 21.07 2.64 -4.34
C MET A 812 21.31 2.99 -2.86
N VAL A 813 21.77 4.21 -2.55
CA VAL A 813 22.03 4.58 -1.14
C VAL A 813 20.75 4.64 -0.31
N ASN A 814 19.61 4.98 -0.91
CA ASN A 814 18.30 4.90 -0.25
C ASN A 814 17.88 3.45 0.09
N ARG A 815 18.26 2.47 -0.76
CA ARG A 815 18.05 1.03 -0.51
C ARG A 815 18.99 0.48 0.56
N ILE A 816 20.25 0.94 0.59
CA ILE A 816 21.19 0.65 1.68
C ILE A 816 20.65 1.24 3.00
N TRP A 817 20.20 2.49 3.01
CA TRP A 817 19.59 3.13 4.19
C TRP A 817 18.37 2.34 4.71
N LYS A 818 17.44 1.97 3.81
CA LYS A 818 16.26 1.18 4.18
C LYS A 818 16.61 -0.19 4.79
N HIS A 819 17.72 -0.80 4.39
CA HIS A 819 18.15 -2.08 4.98
C HIS A 819 18.38 -1.95 6.50
N TYR A 820 19.13 -0.92 6.91
CA TYR A 820 19.51 -0.70 8.31
C TYR A 820 18.42 -0.01 9.15
N PHE A 821 17.64 0.90 8.57
CA PHE A 821 16.61 1.64 9.31
C PHE A 821 15.18 1.13 9.09
N GLY A 822 14.96 0.15 8.22
CA GLY A 822 13.64 -0.44 7.89
C GLY A 822 12.76 0.41 6.97
N ILE A 823 12.98 1.73 6.94
CA ILE A 823 12.31 2.73 6.11
C ILE A 823 13.35 3.52 5.30
N GLY A 824 13.06 3.81 4.03
CA GLY A 824 13.93 4.65 3.21
C GLY A 824 13.94 6.13 3.63
N ILE A 825 14.94 6.89 3.20
CA ILE A 825 14.88 8.36 3.24
C ILE A 825 13.77 8.85 2.29
N VAL A 826 13.62 8.16 1.16
CA VAL A 826 12.42 8.16 0.30
C VAL A 826 11.76 6.79 0.42
N GLU A 827 10.49 6.76 0.79
CA GLU A 827 9.69 5.54 0.94
C GLU A 827 8.40 5.70 0.12
N PRO A 828 8.04 4.78 -0.79
CA PRO A 828 8.79 3.59 -1.22
C PRO A 828 10.14 3.91 -1.88
N VAL A 829 11.11 3.02 -1.71
CA VAL A 829 12.49 3.21 -2.21
C VAL A 829 12.61 3.23 -3.75
N ASP A 830 11.59 2.73 -4.44
CA ASP A 830 11.46 2.73 -5.90
C ASP A 830 10.52 3.84 -6.42
N ASP A 831 10.31 4.91 -5.64
CA ASP A 831 9.45 6.05 -5.99
C ASP A 831 10.15 7.40 -5.73
N LEU A 832 11.24 7.65 -6.48
CA LEU A 832 11.97 8.93 -6.53
C LEU A 832 11.24 9.97 -7.43
N SER A 833 9.95 10.17 -7.21
CA SER A 833 9.11 11.10 -7.98
C SER A 833 9.06 12.51 -7.36
N ASP A 834 8.76 13.52 -8.17
CA ASP A 834 8.60 14.92 -7.73
C ASP A 834 7.50 15.12 -6.66
N ALA A 835 6.59 14.15 -6.52
CA ALA A 835 5.54 14.10 -5.49
C ALA A 835 5.91 13.32 -4.22
N ASN A 836 7.09 12.68 -4.16
CA ASN A 836 7.54 11.88 -3.02
C ASN A 836 8.90 12.36 -2.48
N PRO A 837 8.99 13.63 -2.02
CA PRO A 837 10.27 14.27 -1.68
C PRO A 837 10.98 13.57 -0.51
N PRO A 838 12.32 13.46 -0.53
CA PRO A 838 13.12 12.88 0.55
C PRO A 838 12.80 13.49 1.92
N SER A 839 12.67 12.64 2.94
CA SER A 839 12.51 13.06 4.34
C SER A 839 13.73 13.81 4.88
N HIS A 840 14.92 13.55 4.29
CA HIS A 840 16.20 14.18 4.62
C HIS A 840 16.98 14.39 3.32
N PRO A 841 16.67 15.43 2.51
CA PRO A 841 17.25 15.59 1.17
C PRO A 841 18.78 15.70 1.22
N HIS A 842 19.32 16.63 2.01
CA HIS A 842 20.77 16.83 2.14
C HIS A 842 21.53 15.59 2.64
N LEU A 843 20.88 14.69 3.41
CA LEU A 843 21.45 13.41 3.80
C LEU A 843 21.54 12.45 2.61
N LEU A 844 20.45 12.33 1.83
CA LEU A 844 20.42 11.52 0.61
C LEU A 844 21.46 12.03 -0.40
N ASP A 845 21.55 13.35 -0.59
CA ASP A 845 22.53 13.98 -1.48
C ASP A 845 23.97 13.85 -0.98
N SER A 846 24.20 13.84 0.34
CA SER A 846 25.51 13.52 0.92
C SER A 846 25.90 12.06 0.69
N LEU A 847 25.00 11.11 0.99
CA LEU A 847 25.23 9.68 0.77
C LEU A 847 25.48 9.38 -0.72
N ALA A 848 24.70 9.98 -1.63
CA ALA A 848 24.82 9.77 -3.07
C ALA A 848 26.16 10.30 -3.62
N ARG A 849 26.59 11.50 -3.20
CA ARG A 849 27.90 12.04 -3.60
C ARG A 849 29.06 11.24 -3.01
N ASP A 850 28.98 10.85 -1.74
CA ASP A 850 29.97 9.98 -1.09
C ASP A 850 30.10 8.66 -1.87
N PHE A 851 28.98 8.03 -2.25
CA PHE A 851 28.93 6.79 -3.04
C PHE A 851 29.50 6.94 -4.45
N SER A 852 29.19 8.03 -5.16
CA SER A 852 29.81 8.31 -6.46
C SER A 852 31.32 8.57 -6.31
N SER A 853 31.75 9.25 -5.24
CA SER A 853 33.17 9.60 -4.99
C SER A 853 34.02 8.40 -4.53
N SER A 854 33.43 7.44 -3.82
CA SER A 854 34.08 6.17 -3.46
C SER A 854 34.20 5.19 -4.63
N GLY A 855 33.78 5.59 -5.83
CA GLY A 855 33.76 4.73 -7.01
C GLY A 855 32.63 3.68 -6.95
N PHE A 856 31.50 4.01 -6.32
CA PHE A 856 30.34 3.14 -6.13
C PHE A 856 30.61 1.92 -5.22
N ASP A 857 31.48 2.09 -4.21
CA ASP A 857 31.72 1.10 -3.15
C ASP A 857 30.52 1.04 -2.19
N ILE A 858 29.91 -0.14 -2.07
CA ILE A 858 28.74 -0.39 -1.21
C ILE A 858 29.16 -0.51 0.25
N ARG A 859 30.23 -1.26 0.56
CA ARG A 859 30.71 -1.48 1.92
C ARG A 859 31.16 -0.17 2.59
N HIS A 860 31.70 0.77 1.81
CA HIS A 860 31.99 2.14 2.26
C HIS A 860 30.75 2.84 2.83
N ILE A 861 29.64 2.84 2.09
CA ILE A 861 28.38 3.49 2.53
C ILE A 861 27.71 2.71 3.67
N GLU A 862 27.74 1.38 3.63
CA GLU A 862 27.31 0.55 4.76
C GLU A 862 28.10 0.88 6.02
N ARG A 863 29.42 0.99 5.93
CA ARG A 863 30.28 1.39 7.05
C ARG A 863 29.90 2.78 7.57
N ARG A 864 29.71 3.79 6.70
CA ARG A 864 29.28 5.14 7.13
C ARG A 864 27.94 5.13 7.87
N ILE A 865 27.02 4.27 7.48
CA ILE A 865 25.74 4.09 8.18
C ILE A 865 25.97 3.41 9.55
N LEU A 866 26.73 2.33 9.59
CA LEU A 866 26.97 1.54 10.81
C LEU A 866 27.82 2.27 11.87
N GLU A 867 28.78 3.11 11.45
CA GLU A 867 29.56 4.03 12.29
C GLU A 867 28.69 5.09 12.98
N SER A 868 27.56 5.49 12.37
CA SER A 868 26.78 6.65 12.82
C SER A 868 26.11 6.44 14.18
N ARG A 869 26.06 7.49 15.01
CA ARG A 869 25.23 7.49 16.23
C ARG A 869 23.76 7.26 15.89
N ALA A 870 23.29 7.72 14.73
CA ALA A 870 21.94 7.45 14.23
C ALA A 870 21.61 5.95 14.17
N TYR A 871 22.50 5.11 13.64
CA TYR A 871 22.32 3.64 13.65
C TYR A 871 22.52 3.04 15.04
N GLN A 872 23.37 3.64 15.88
CA GLN A 872 23.71 3.17 17.22
C GLN A 872 22.82 3.74 18.35
N PHE A 873 21.68 4.38 18.05
CA PHE A 873 20.67 4.71 19.07
C PHE A 873 19.92 3.46 19.53
N SER A 874 19.59 3.38 20.82
CA SER A 874 18.78 2.32 21.42
C SER A 874 17.31 2.42 20.97
N SER A 875 16.60 1.29 20.89
CA SER A 875 15.23 1.23 20.36
C SER A 875 14.10 1.76 21.27
N PRO A 876 14.18 1.64 22.62
CA PRO A 876 13.16 2.19 23.53
C PRO A 876 13.01 3.71 23.37
N PRO A 877 11.78 4.25 23.26
CA PRO A 877 11.55 5.68 23.15
C PRO A 877 11.72 6.40 24.50
N ASN A 878 12.08 7.67 24.43
CA ASN A 878 12.00 8.64 25.52
C ASN A 878 10.75 9.54 25.35
N ARG A 879 10.51 10.47 26.28
CA ARG A 879 9.36 11.40 26.25
C ARG A 879 9.29 12.28 24.99
N ALA A 880 10.44 12.63 24.40
CA ALA A 880 10.52 13.56 23.27
C ALA A 880 10.48 12.88 21.89
N ASN A 881 10.70 11.56 21.80
CA ASN A 881 10.69 10.79 20.55
C ASN A 881 9.64 9.66 20.49
N SER A 882 8.69 9.61 21.44
CA SER A 882 7.63 8.59 21.46
C SER A 882 6.70 8.64 20.25
N GLU A 883 6.46 9.83 19.70
CA GLU A 883 5.67 10.03 18.47
C GLU A 883 6.49 9.89 17.18
N ASP A 884 7.83 9.82 17.25
CA ASP A 884 8.67 9.72 16.06
C ASP A 884 8.62 8.33 15.40
N ARG A 885 8.60 8.36 14.07
CA ARG A 885 8.38 7.23 13.15
C ARG A 885 9.34 7.20 11.97
N LYS A 886 10.04 8.31 11.68
CA LYS A 886 10.80 8.49 10.42
C LYS A 886 11.94 9.51 10.48
N ASN A 887 12.27 10.08 11.65
CA ASN A 887 13.36 11.05 11.84
C ASN A 887 14.64 10.42 12.41
N PHE A 888 14.65 9.11 12.58
CA PHE A 888 15.78 8.32 13.05
C PHE A 888 16.28 8.77 14.44
N ALA A 889 15.35 9.24 15.29
CA ALA A 889 15.62 9.59 16.69
C ALA A 889 15.94 8.36 17.57
N ARG A 890 15.72 7.16 17.05
CA ARG A 890 15.96 5.86 17.68
C ARG A 890 15.98 4.80 16.60
N SER A 891 16.54 3.63 16.91
CA SER A 891 16.29 2.46 16.08
C SER A 891 14.83 2.01 16.23
N TYR A 892 14.18 1.61 15.14
CA TYR A 892 12.77 1.20 15.15
C TYR A 892 12.67 -0.33 15.04
N PRO A 893 12.00 -1.02 15.98
CA PRO A 893 11.80 -2.46 15.90
C PRO A 893 11.11 -2.90 14.60
N ARG A 894 11.79 -3.73 13.81
CA ARG A 894 11.38 -4.17 12.47
C ARG A 894 11.43 -5.69 12.30
N ASN A 895 10.49 -6.22 11.52
CA ASN A 895 10.45 -7.64 11.18
C ASN A 895 11.65 -8.05 10.30
N LEU A 896 12.16 -9.26 10.52
CA LEU A 896 13.24 -9.84 9.75
C LEU A 896 12.77 -10.22 8.33
N MET A 897 13.70 -10.23 7.37
CA MET A 897 13.48 -10.89 6.07
C MET A 897 13.21 -12.38 6.28
N ALA A 898 12.36 -13.00 5.46
CA ALA A 898 11.96 -14.40 5.61
C ALA A 898 13.13 -15.39 5.71
N GLU A 899 14.19 -15.13 4.96
CA GLU A 899 15.45 -15.87 4.98
C GLU A 899 16.19 -15.67 6.31
N VAL A 900 16.36 -14.42 6.74
CA VAL A 900 17.03 -14.03 7.99
C VAL A 900 16.25 -14.52 9.23
N ALA A 901 14.92 -14.58 9.18
CA ALA A 901 14.10 -15.13 10.25
C ALA A 901 14.43 -16.61 10.51
N VAL A 902 14.51 -17.42 9.44
CA VAL A 902 14.90 -18.84 9.53
C VAL A 902 16.35 -18.98 10.01
N ASP A 903 17.28 -18.16 9.51
CA ASP A 903 18.69 -18.24 9.91
C ASP A 903 18.97 -17.74 11.34
N VAL A 904 18.20 -16.77 11.85
CA VAL A 904 18.22 -16.36 13.26
C VAL A 904 17.66 -17.48 14.15
N ILE A 905 16.55 -18.12 13.78
CA ILE A 905 16.00 -19.29 14.49
C ILE A 905 17.05 -20.42 14.51
N HIS A 906 17.64 -20.77 13.37
CA HIS A 906 18.62 -21.86 13.30
C HIS A 906 19.93 -21.54 14.03
N SER A 907 20.43 -20.31 13.97
CA SER A 907 21.63 -19.88 14.70
C SER A 907 21.41 -19.93 16.23
N ALA A 908 20.27 -19.41 16.70
CA ALA A 908 19.90 -19.46 18.11
C ALA A 908 19.67 -20.90 18.59
N LEU A 909 18.96 -21.72 17.81
CA LEU A 909 18.73 -23.14 18.12
C LEU A 909 19.94 -24.04 17.83
N GLY A 910 21.07 -23.51 17.33
CA GLY A 910 22.28 -24.29 17.03
C GLY A 910 22.09 -25.38 15.97
N ILE A 911 21.13 -25.18 15.07
CA ILE A 911 20.74 -26.12 14.01
C ILE A 911 21.60 -25.89 12.76
N LYS A 912 22.01 -26.99 12.12
CA LYS A 912 22.53 -26.99 10.74
C LYS A 912 21.60 -27.84 9.89
N GLU A 913 20.95 -27.21 8.91
CA GLU A 913 19.98 -27.86 8.03
C GLU A 913 20.61 -28.36 6.72
N ARG A 914 19.88 -29.24 6.03
CA ARG A 914 20.20 -29.69 4.67
C ARG A 914 19.03 -29.38 3.73
N TRP A 915 19.14 -28.29 2.98
CA TRP A 915 18.12 -27.77 2.05
C TRP A 915 17.88 -28.62 0.77
N ARG A 916 18.04 -29.95 0.88
CA ARG A 916 17.86 -30.97 -0.15
C ARG A 916 18.55 -30.67 -1.49
N ALA A 917 17.85 -29.99 -2.38
CA ALA A 917 18.27 -29.64 -3.73
C ALA A 917 17.91 -28.20 -4.11
N ASP A 918 17.66 -27.35 -3.10
CA ASP A 918 17.31 -25.92 -3.25
C ASP A 918 18.49 -24.99 -2.92
N ALA A 919 19.50 -25.48 -2.18
CA ALA A 919 20.80 -24.85 -1.96
C ALA A 919 21.88 -25.93 -1.66
N PRO A 920 23.19 -25.63 -1.79
CA PRO A 920 24.28 -26.55 -1.44
C PRO A 920 24.27 -27.02 0.03
N GLU A 921 25.04 -28.07 0.35
CA GLU A 921 25.24 -28.50 1.74
C GLU A 921 26.01 -27.44 2.55
N GLY A 922 25.62 -27.24 3.82
CA GLY A 922 26.21 -26.22 4.70
C GLY A 922 25.71 -24.79 4.46
N SER A 923 24.90 -24.56 3.43
CA SER A 923 24.29 -23.26 3.14
C SER A 923 23.29 -22.81 4.22
N ARG A 924 22.97 -21.52 4.23
CA ARG A 924 21.95 -20.90 5.08
C ARG A 924 20.71 -20.52 4.26
N ALA A 925 19.61 -20.15 4.90
CA ALA A 925 18.36 -19.83 4.22
C ALA A 925 18.50 -18.60 3.29
N ILE A 926 19.40 -17.64 3.59
CA ILE A 926 19.75 -16.53 2.68
C ILE A 926 20.43 -16.97 1.38
N ASP A 927 20.95 -18.19 1.29
CA ASP A 927 21.60 -18.73 0.08
C ASP A 927 20.62 -19.38 -0.90
N VAL A 928 19.39 -19.66 -0.47
CA VAL A 928 18.39 -20.44 -1.23
C VAL A 928 17.84 -19.59 -2.38
N ALA A 929 18.54 -19.60 -3.51
CA ALA A 929 18.25 -18.69 -4.62
C ALA A 929 16.86 -18.86 -5.27
N PRO A 930 16.30 -20.08 -5.48
CA PRO A 930 15.03 -20.24 -6.19
C PRO A 930 13.84 -19.57 -5.48
N SER A 931 12.95 -18.92 -6.22
CA SER A 931 11.64 -18.47 -5.71
C SER A 931 10.64 -19.62 -5.57
N ILE A 932 10.91 -20.76 -6.21
CA ILE A 932 10.19 -22.03 -6.02
C ILE A 932 11.12 -22.98 -5.23
N VAL A 933 10.88 -23.11 -3.93
CA VAL A 933 11.56 -24.08 -3.07
C VAL A 933 10.87 -25.44 -3.16
N ARG A 934 11.64 -26.53 -3.17
CA ARG A 934 11.16 -27.92 -3.22
C ARG A 934 10.96 -28.51 -1.84
N ASP A 935 11.82 -28.17 -0.88
CA ASP A 935 11.65 -28.56 0.52
C ASP A 935 10.29 -28.09 1.07
N GLY A 936 9.64 -28.97 1.85
CA GLY A 936 8.27 -28.76 2.31
C GLY A 936 8.16 -27.64 3.35
N ASP A 937 9.13 -27.60 4.26
CA ASP A 937 9.06 -26.93 5.54
C ASP A 937 9.71 -25.55 5.45
N LEU A 938 10.84 -25.43 4.73
CA LEU A 938 11.39 -24.14 4.32
C LEU A 938 10.37 -23.34 3.47
N ARG A 939 9.64 -24.01 2.56
CA ARG A 939 8.54 -23.42 1.77
C ARG A 939 7.30 -23.12 2.61
N HIS A 940 7.18 -23.66 3.83
CA HIS A 940 6.20 -23.19 4.81
C HIS A 940 6.70 -21.91 5.47
N ALA A 941 7.87 -21.95 6.11
CA ALA A 941 8.48 -20.83 6.83
C ALA A 941 8.60 -19.57 5.95
N PHE A 942 9.15 -19.69 4.73
CA PHE A 942 9.24 -18.58 3.77
C PHE A 942 7.88 -17.94 3.43
N ARG A 943 6.79 -18.71 3.44
CA ARG A 943 5.43 -18.19 3.19
C ARG A 943 4.83 -17.51 4.42
N VAL A 944 5.20 -17.96 5.61
CA VAL A 944 4.80 -17.36 6.90
C VAL A 944 5.53 -16.04 7.14
N PHE A 945 6.84 -16.00 6.88
CA PHE A 945 7.68 -14.80 7.05
C PHE A 945 7.73 -13.87 5.82
N GLY A 946 6.88 -14.06 4.81
CA GLY A 946 6.65 -13.05 3.77
C GLY A 946 7.67 -12.96 2.64
N ARG A 947 8.28 -14.09 2.23
CA ARG A 947 9.23 -14.13 1.10
C ARG A 947 8.54 -13.77 -0.22
N PRO A 948 9.15 -12.91 -1.07
CA PRO A 948 8.54 -12.46 -2.33
C PRO A 948 8.60 -13.55 -3.40
N THR A 949 7.68 -13.51 -4.37
CA THR A 949 7.69 -14.39 -5.54
C THR A 949 8.62 -13.89 -6.65
N ARG A 950 9.04 -12.61 -6.60
CA ARG A 950 9.86 -11.88 -7.59
C ARG A 950 9.17 -11.63 -8.93
N GLY A 951 7.83 -11.71 -8.93
CA GLY A 951 6.99 -11.47 -10.09
C GLY A 951 7.11 -10.01 -10.61
N PRO A 952 6.72 -8.99 -9.81
CA PRO A 952 7.10 -7.61 -10.04
C PRO A 952 8.61 -7.38 -9.82
N VAL A 953 9.12 -6.22 -10.25
CA VAL A 953 10.39 -5.67 -9.76
C VAL A 953 10.01 -4.50 -8.87
N CYS A 954 9.88 -4.79 -7.57
CA CYS A 954 9.56 -3.83 -6.51
C CYS A 954 9.93 -4.44 -5.16
N ASP A 955 10.69 -3.71 -4.36
CA ASP A 955 11.06 -4.09 -3.00
C ASP A 955 9.81 -4.22 -2.10
N CYS A 956 8.72 -3.55 -2.49
CA CYS A 956 7.40 -3.63 -1.90
C CYS A 956 6.72 -5.02 -1.96
N GLU A 957 7.29 -6.02 -2.64
CA GLU A 957 6.78 -7.40 -2.56
C GLU A 957 7.15 -8.10 -1.23
N ARG A 958 8.17 -7.62 -0.50
CA ARG A 958 8.51 -8.14 0.84
C ARG A 958 7.52 -7.64 1.88
N THR A 959 6.67 -8.51 2.41
CA THR A 959 5.68 -8.14 3.44
C THR A 959 6.32 -8.13 4.83
N THR A 960 6.69 -6.94 5.30
CA THR A 960 7.23 -6.70 6.65
C THR A 960 6.15 -6.37 7.69
N ASP A 961 4.87 -6.55 7.37
CA ASP A 961 3.75 -6.39 8.31
C ASP A 961 3.75 -7.50 9.38
N PRO A 962 3.54 -7.19 10.67
CA PRO A 962 3.36 -8.20 11.72
C PRO A 962 2.14 -9.09 11.43
N ALA A 963 2.34 -10.40 11.29
CA ALA A 963 1.29 -11.34 10.91
C ALA A 963 1.13 -12.46 11.94
N LEU A 964 -0.09 -12.65 12.46
CA LEU A 964 -0.42 -13.71 13.43
C LEU A 964 0.11 -15.13 13.06
N PRO A 965 0.14 -15.56 11.78
CA PRO A 965 0.78 -16.83 11.40
C PRO A 965 2.25 -16.97 11.81
N GLN A 966 3.02 -15.87 11.88
CA GLN A 966 4.43 -15.88 12.28
C GLN A 966 4.56 -16.28 13.76
N THR A 967 3.78 -15.64 14.63
CA THR A 967 3.70 -15.99 16.05
C THR A 967 3.17 -17.41 16.26
N LEU A 968 2.13 -17.82 15.52
CA LEU A 968 1.58 -19.17 15.66
C LEU A 968 2.55 -20.27 15.22
N HIS A 969 3.39 -20.02 14.20
CA HIS A 969 4.44 -20.94 13.78
C HIS A 969 5.54 -21.06 14.84
N LEU A 970 6.02 -19.95 15.41
CA LEU A 970 7.01 -19.98 16.51
C LEU A 970 6.48 -20.64 17.80
N MET A 971 5.19 -20.48 18.11
CA MET A 971 4.59 -21.02 19.34
C MET A 971 4.25 -22.51 19.23
N ALA A 972 3.75 -22.96 18.07
CA ALA A 972 3.02 -24.23 17.98
C ALA A 972 3.40 -25.13 16.79
N ASP A 973 4.44 -24.79 16.00
CA ASP A 973 4.93 -25.67 14.96
C ASP A 973 5.80 -26.81 15.53
N ALA A 974 5.53 -28.03 15.08
CA ALA A 974 6.22 -29.23 15.56
C ALA A 974 7.70 -29.27 15.14
N ASP A 975 8.07 -28.69 13.99
CA ASP A 975 9.48 -28.61 13.57
C ASP A 975 10.26 -27.65 14.49
N VAL A 976 9.70 -26.47 14.75
CA VAL A 976 10.29 -25.48 15.67
C VAL A 976 10.46 -26.07 17.07
N TYR A 977 9.43 -26.75 17.60
CA TYR A 977 9.50 -27.39 18.91
C TYR A 977 10.52 -28.55 18.96
N ASN A 978 10.61 -29.36 17.90
CA ASN A 978 11.62 -30.41 17.79
C ASN A 978 13.04 -29.84 17.73
N LYS A 979 13.24 -28.71 17.03
CA LYS A 979 14.51 -27.98 16.94
C LYS A 979 14.91 -27.33 18.27
N ILE A 980 13.95 -26.82 19.05
CA ILE A 980 14.18 -26.36 20.43
C ILE A 980 14.74 -27.50 21.30
N ARG A 981 14.08 -28.68 21.30
CA ARG A 981 14.49 -29.81 22.16
C ARG A 981 15.78 -30.50 21.72
N ASN A 982 16.06 -30.59 20.42
CA ASN A 982 17.17 -31.40 19.90
C ASN A 982 18.41 -30.61 19.44
N GLY A 983 18.32 -29.27 19.35
CA GLY A 983 19.42 -28.39 18.96
C GLY A 983 20.37 -28.04 20.11
N ARG A 984 20.73 -26.76 20.21
CA ARG A 984 21.65 -26.17 21.20
C ARG A 984 21.36 -26.58 22.63
N LEU A 985 20.08 -26.67 23.02
CA LEU A 985 19.69 -27.11 24.36
C LEU A 985 20.21 -28.53 24.68
N ARG A 986 20.11 -29.46 23.72
CA ARG A 986 20.66 -30.82 23.84
C ARG A 986 22.19 -30.85 23.87
N GLN A 987 22.86 -29.83 23.31
CA GLN A 987 24.32 -29.69 23.39
C GLN A 987 24.74 -29.28 24.81
N TYR A 988 24.07 -28.28 25.40
CA TYR A 988 24.31 -27.85 26.79
C TYR A 988 23.94 -28.93 27.83
N LEU A 989 22.91 -29.74 27.56
CA LEU A 989 22.46 -30.84 28.43
C LEU A 989 23.09 -32.21 28.08
N SER A 990 24.16 -32.23 27.29
CA SER A 990 24.78 -33.47 26.78
C SER A 990 25.62 -34.24 27.83
N GLY A 991 26.08 -35.43 27.46
CA GLY A 991 26.98 -36.25 28.29
C GLY A 991 26.32 -36.75 29.57
N SER A 992 26.83 -36.28 30.72
CA SER A 992 26.26 -36.52 32.05
C SER A 992 25.42 -35.35 32.58
N ALA A 993 25.43 -34.17 31.95
CA ALA A 993 24.88 -32.94 32.52
C ALA A 993 23.38 -33.08 32.90
N LEU A 994 22.54 -33.57 31.99
CA LEU A 994 21.12 -33.82 32.29
C LEU A 994 20.92 -34.82 33.45
N ARG A 995 21.75 -35.87 33.53
CA ARG A 995 21.67 -36.85 34.62
C ARG A 995 22.15 -36.28 35.96
N ARG A 996 23.15 -35.40 35.94
CA ARG A 996 23.58 -34.66 37.13
C ARG A 996 22.48 -33.74 37.62
N PHE A 997 21.89 -32.95 36.72
CA PHE A 997 20.74 -32.08 37.02
C PHE A 997 19.58 -32.85 37.67
N GLN A 998 19.13 -33.94 37.03
CA GLN A 998 18.02 -34.79 37.50
C GLN A 998 18.27 -35.49 38.85
N ARG A 999 19.52 -35.45 39.36
CA ARG A 999 19.91 -36.01 40.67
C ARG A 999 20.25 -34.94 41.71
N GLY A 1000 20.20 -33.66 41.37
CA GLY A 1000 20.70 -32.57 42.22
C GLY A 1000 22.24 -32.49 42.31
N GLU A 1001 22.98 -33.17 41.42
CA GLU A 1001 24.45 -33.17 41.37
C GLU A 1001 25.02 -31.94 40.63
N MET A 1002 24.22 -30.88 40.37
CA MET A 1002 24.63 -29.62 39.74
C MET A 1002 24.41 -28.44 40.68
N SER A 1003 25.38 -27.53 40.70
CA SER A 1003 25.31 -26.27 41.45
C SER A 1003 24.39 -25.24 40.78
N ASP A 1004 23.89 -24.29 41.57
CA ASP A 1004 23.10 -23.15 41.07
C ASP A 1004 23.89 -22.30 40.06
N ASP A 1005 25.21 -22.21 40.19
CA ASP A 1005 26.08 -21.52 39.24
C ASP A 1005 26.17 -22.25 37.89
N GLU A 1006 26.25 -23.59 37.88
CA GLU A 1006 26.21 -24.37 36.64
C GLU A 1006 24.86 -24.23 35.92
N VAL A 1007 23.76 -24.30 36.68
CA VAL A 1007 22.39 -24.09 36.14
C VAL A 1007 22.24 -22.67 35.60
N THR A 1008 22.69 -21.66 36.36
CA THR A 1008 22.68 -20.25 35.94
C THR A 1008 23.58 -20.02 34.72
N GLY A 1009 24.70 -20.73 34.60
CA GLY A 1009 25.57 -20.74 33.42
C GLY A 1009 24.85 -21.21 32.16
N ILE A 1010 24.07 -22.30 32.25
CA ILE A 1010 23.21 -22.74 31.13
C ILE A 1010 22.17 -21.68 30.79
N ILE A 1011 21.48 -21.08 31.78
CA ILE A 1011 20.48 -20.03 31.56
C ILE A 1011 21.11 -18.81 30.86
N ARG A 1012 22.27 -18.32 31.33
CA ARG A 1012 23.03 -17.24 30.66
C ARG A 1012 23.35 -17.59 29.21
N ASN A 1013 23.78 -18.84 28.93
CA ASN A 1013 24.10 -19.30 27.59
C ASN A 1013 22.88 -19.46 26.66
N LEU A 1014 21.68 -19.69 27.18
CA LEU A 1014 20.43 -19.63 26.42
C LEU A 1014 20.11 -18.18 26.01
N PHE A 1015 20.14 -17.24 26.97
CA PHE A 1015 19.91 -15.81 26.72
C PHE A 1015 20.94 -15.20 25.74
N LEU A 1016 22.23 -15.48 25.92
CA LEU A 1016 23.28 -15.01 24.98
C LEU A 1016 23.05 -15.54 23.56
N SER A 1017 22.64 -16.80 23.41
CA SER A 1017 22.41 -17.42 22.10
C SER A 1017 21.12 -16.99 21.40
N THR A 1018 20.14 -16.45 22.13
CA THR A 1018 18.83 -16.04 21.58
C THR A 1018 18.74 -14.52 21.42
N LEU A 1019 19.05 -13.78 22.48
CA LEU A 1019 18.86 -12.34 22.60
C LEU A 1019 20.17 -11.54 22.50
N THR A 1020 21.33 -12.19 22.67
CA THR A 1020 22.65 -11.51 22.65
C THR A 1020 22.82 -10.55 23.84
N ARG A 1021 22.28 -10.92 25.00
CA ARG A 1021 22.51 -10.26 26.29
C ARG A 1021 22.46 -11.28 27.42
N TYR A 1022 22.86 -10.87 28.62
CA TYR A 1022 22.55 -11.60 29.84
C TYR A 1022 21.08 -11.37 30.25
N PRO A 1023 20.47 -12.29 31.02
CA PRO A 1023 19.20 -12.02 31.69
C PRO A 1023 19.35 -10.91 32.73
N ASP A 1024 18.30 -10.13 32.97
CA ASP A 1024 18.22 -9.26 34.15
C ASP A 1024 18.00 -10.08 35.45
N GLU A 1025 18.09 -9.44 36.62
CA GLU A 1025 17.95 -10.13 37.93
C GLU A 1025 16.61 -10.86 38.12
N ARG A 1026 15.54 -10.36 37.48
CA ARG A 1026 14.19 -10.93 37.57
C ARG A 1026 14.04 -12.05 36.56
N GLU A 1027 14.50 -11.87 35.33
CA GLU A 1027 14.56 -12.92 34.31
C GLU A 1027 15.39 -14.12 34.78
N ALA A 1028 16.56 -13.87 35.37
CA ALA A 1028 17.46 -14.90 35.89
C ALA A 1028 16.80 -15.70 37.03
N ARG A 1029 16.13 -15.01 37.96
CA ARG A 1029 15.41 -15.63 39.09
C ARG A 1029 14.24 -16.49 38.60
N VAL A 1030 13.36 -15.93 37.76
CA VAL A 1030 12.21 -16.66 37.20
C VAL A 1030 12.65 -17.86 36.36
N ALA A 1031 13.76 -17.76 35.63
CA ALA A 1031 14.33 -18.88 34.90
C ALA A 1031 14.87 -19.99 35.84
N LEU A 1032 15.61 -19.62 36.89
CA LEU A 1032 16.14 -20.57 37.88
C LEU A 1032 15.01 -21.27 38.65
N ASP A 1033 13.99 -20.52 39.07
CA ASP A 1033 12.81 -21.02 39.77
C ASP A 1033 12.04 -22.04 38.90
N ASN A 1034 11.79 -21.72 37.62
CA ASN A 1034 11.12 -22.65 36.70
C ASN A 1034 11.94 -23.94 36.46
N VAL A 1035 13.26 -23.81 36.30
CA VAL A 1035 14.17 -24.97 36.13
C VAL A 1035 14.12 -25.89 37.37
N LYS A 1036 14.20 -25.30 38.57
CA LYS A 1036 14.08 -26.06 39.83
C LYS A 1036 12.69 -26.67 40.04
N GLN A 1037 11.62 -26.00 39.61
CA GLN A 1037 10.25 -26.49 39.76
C GLN A 1037 9.96 -27.72 38.89
N GLN A 1038 10.52 -27.81 37.68
CA GLN A 1038 10.29 -28.98 36.81
C GLN A 1038 11.20 -30.17 37.17
N GLY A 1039 12.48 -29.93 37.51
CA GLY A 1039 13.45 -30.95 37.97
C GLY A 1039 13.90 -32.00 36.94
N ASP A 1040 13.11 -32.27 35.90
CA ASP A 1040 13.37 -33.26 34.85
C ASP A 1040 14.23 -32.73 33.68
N GLY A 1041 14.37 -31.41 33.57
CA GLY A 1041 15.03 -30.68 32.48
C GLY A 1041 14.08 -29.96 31.52
N THR A 1042 12.77 -30.16 31.63
CA THR A 1042 11.74 -29.46 30.84
C THR A 1042 11.79 -27.95 31.07
N GLY A 1043 12.14 -27.49 32.28
CA GLY A 1043 12.26 -26.07 32.60
C GLY A 1043 13.26 -25.29 31.72
N PHE A 1044 14.31 -25.94 31.19
CA PHE A 1044 15.21 -25.32 30.21
C PHE A 1044 14.60 -25.26 28.79
N THR A 1045 13.72 -26.21 28.45
CA THR A 1045 12.93 -26.20 27.21
C THR A 1045 11.95 -25.04 27.21
N ASP A 1046 11.28 -24.80 28.35
CA ASP A 1046 10.35 -23.68 28.53
C ASP A 1046 11.04 -22.33 28.35
N ILE A 1047 12.23 -22.15 28.95
CA ILE A 1047 13.05 -20.94 28.78
C ILE A 1047 13.39 -20.73 27.31
N MET A 1048 13.90 -21.74 26.60
CA MET A 1048 14.30 -21.59 25.20
C MET A 1048 13.09 -21.33 24.29
N TRP A 1049 11.95 -21.96 24.55
CA TRP A 1049 10.69 -21.69 23.85
C TRP A 1049 10.18 -20.26 24.12
N ALA A 1050 10.22 -19.79 25.36
CA ALA A 1050 9.80 -18.45 25.74
C ALA A 1050 10.68 -17.39 25.07
N LEU A 1051 12.01 -17.55 25.11
CA LEU A 1051 12.99 -16.66 24.47
C LEU A 1051 12.72 -16.51 22.96
N VAL A 1052 12.57 -17.63 22.23
CA VAL A 1052 12.28 -17.65 20.79
C VAL A 1052 10.92 -17.01 20.45
N ASN A 1053 9.96 -17.01 21.39
CA ASN A 1053 8.65 -16.39 21.21
C ASN A 1053 8.56 -14.93 21.71
N THR A 1054 9.67 -14.32 22.17
CA THR A 1054 9.70 -12.89 22.51
C THR A 1054 9.65 -12.00 21.26
N ARG A 1055 9.18 -10.76 21.43
CA ARG A 1055 9.31 -9.71 20.40
C ARG A 1055 10.77 -9.29 20.18
N GLU A 1056 11.58 -9.35 21.23
CA GLU A 1056 13.02 -9.05 21.21
C GLU A 1056 13.79 -10.03 20.31
N PHE A 1057 13.34 -11.29 20.26
CA PHE A 1057 13.91 -12.31 19.39
C PHE A 1057 13.59 -12.09 17.91
N ILE A 1058 12.30 -11.97 17.56
CA ILE A 1058 11.83 -12.00 16.16
C ILE A 1058 11.87 -10.64 15.45
N LEU A 1059 12.18 -9.56 16.16
CA LEU A 1059 12.41 -8.22 15.60
C LEU A 1059 13.90 -7.86 15.70
N ASN A 1060 14.46 -7.32 14.61
CA ASN A 1060 15.67 -6.51 14.78
C ASN A 1060 15.25 -5.15 15.36
N HIS A 1061 15.96 -4.64 16.34
CA HIS A 1061 15.54 -3.50 17.14
C HIS A 1061 16.72 -2.60 17.49
#